data_AF-A0A7V7WJ85-F1
#
_entry.id   AF-A0A7V7WJ85-F1
#
_cell.length_a   1.000
_cell.length_b   1.000
_cell.length_c   1.000
_cell.angle_alpha   90.00
_cell.angle_beta   90.00
_cell.angle_gamma   90.00
#
_symmetry.space_group_name_H-M   'P 1'
#
loop_
_entity.id
_entity.type
_entity.pdbx_description
1 polymer ?
#
loop_
_entity_poly.entity_id
_entity_poly.type
_entity_poly.pdbx_seq_one_letter_code
_entity_poly.pdbx_strand_id
1 'polypeptide(L)'
;PDGAGSFTVELLGKKKNFSVPSMKGADDILPVIQDVFAFVEAHYKGEVKLEDMQYASINGMLDSLDPHSSLLPPKMFTEFKTQTEGEFGGIGIVIGLKDGELTVIAPLPNTPAARAGLKPKDKIVKIGDEASINMDLTEAVERLRGKIGTSVAITVTREGAEAPLDFTLTRANIKIESVQSKLAEGPEGDVGILKVKSFQEENGRELNRHLKAMRDKSKNFKGLILDFRNNPGGLLNQAVDIADKFLAKGTIVLTVGANNQILEVDEATAGDTEPDYPVVVIVNDGSASASEIVAGAIKNNGRGVVIGSQTFGKGSVQSVYSLKDGSALKMTVAQYLTPGNESIQSVGITPDIQLVPESVAKDKVDLIESQTFGEKDLEKHLESKFKTAGKPIYTLGFYQPNEGDKDDPEEDRSDYSNEIEEDFQIQFAEKLLRSAKGPERKEMLDGAKDLVATEAAVEDKKIQEALAAIGVDWSLAPADGKPQASVTFNIRSTAGQVLKAGEEVQLELSVHNVGKGSFHQLIASTESENFLLKNREFIFGKIAPGETRSWTVPLKIPAAALRREDKVVFAFREGNGQVPENFQSMLVTEPLPRPTFAFQYELFDDGRHESRGNANRRAEPGEKDAIKVLVKNEGPGTSKKTVVNLKNLDGGGIFLGKGREKLEELPAGASKEASLHFSIDRSFAKDKVELELSVSDQETQEVLGDKLRIPLNGGEPTPPPGTLQAAPKITLDKAPYPSRTDQKKINVSGKVED
;
A
#
# COMPACT_ATOMS: atom_id res chain seq x y z
N PRO A 1 32.55 21.06 4.68
CA PRO A 1 32.63 22.00 5.82
C PRO A 1 33.29 21.29 7.01
N ASP A 2 34.60 21.47 7.15
CA ASP A 2 35.49 20.74 8.06
C ASP A 2 35.56 21.35 9.48
N GLY A 3 34.43 21.80 10.02
CA GLY A 3 34.34 22.29 11.40
C GLY A 3 33.64 21.26 12.27
N ALA A 4 34.29 20.79 13.34
CA ALA A 4 33.64 20.01 14.38
C ALA A 4 32.42 20.78 14.90
N GLY A 5 31.23 20.36 14.48
CA GLY A 5 29.98 20.91 14.98
C GLY A 5 29.77 20.41 16.39
N SER A 6 29.26 21.25 17.28
CA SER A 6 28.65 20.75 18.52
C SER A 6 27.17 21.08 18.48
N PHE A 7 26.35 20.19 19.02
CA PHE A 7 24.93 20.45 19.22
C PHE A 7 24.59 20.18 20.67
N THR A 8 23.77 21.06 21.25
CA THR A 8 23.28 20.89 22.61
C THR A 8 21.89 20.27 22.56
N VAL A 9 21.72 19.13 23.22
CA VAL A 9 20.40 18.55 23.45
C VAL A 9 19.94 18.98 24.83
N GLU A 10 18.71 19.49 24.90
CA GLU A 10 18.00 19.76 26.14
C GLU A 10 16.85 18.77 26.27
N LEU A 11 16.87 17.94 27.31
CA LEU A 11 15.80 17.00 27.63
C LEU A 11 15.43 17.17 29.11
N LEU A 12 14.15 17.48 29.39
CA LEU A 12 13.63 17.68 30.74
C LEU A 12 14.46 18.69 31.58
N GLY A 13 14.87 19.80 30.97
CA GLY A 13 15.66 20.86 31.62
C GLY A 13 17.13 20.52 31.86
N LYS A 14 17.63 19.40 31.33
CA LYS A 14 19.05 19.03 31.35
C LYS A 14 19.68 19.24 29.98
N LYS A 15 20.71 20.07 29.93
CA LYS A 15 21.50 20.36 28.73
C LYS A 15 22.77 19.50 28.71
N LYS A 16 22.99 18.75 27.63
CA LYS A 16 24.29 18.12 27.33
C LYS A 16 24.75 18.60 25.95
N ASN A 17 25.99 19.07 25.90
CA ASN A 17 26.63 19.45 24.64
C ASN A 17 27.34 18.23 24.05
N PHE A 18 26.99 17.88 22.83
CA PHE A 18 27.60 16.79 22.07
C PHE A 18 28.57 17.38 21.06
N SER A 19 29.83 16.93 21.10
CA SER A 19 30.80 17.27 20.08
C SER A 19 30.70 16.24 18.95
N VAL A 20 30.48 16.69 17.73
CA VAL A 20 30.48 15.83 16.54
C VAL A 20 31.90 15.85 15.97
N PRO A 21 32.69 14.77 16.12
CA PRO A 21 34.01 14.68 15.49
C PRO A 21 33.88 14.67 13.97
N SER A 22 34.99 14.79 13.24
CA SER A 22 34.95 14.60 11.79
C SER A 22 34.46 13.19 11.50
N MET A 23 33.27 13.04 10.93
CA MET A 23 32.66 11.73 10.65
C MET A 23 33.34 11.07 9.45
N LYS A 24 34.54 10.53 9.64
CA LYS A 24 35.38 9.94 8.58
C LYS A 24 35.47 8.42 8.69
N GLY A 25 35.25 7.83 9.87
CA GLY A 25 35.22 6.39 10.08
C GLY A 25 34.30 5.95 11.22
N ALA A 26 34.13 4.63 11.36
CA ALA A 26 33.27 4.03 12.40
C ALA A 26 33.73 4.39 13.82
N ASP A 27 35.05 4.46 14.06
CA ASP A 27 35.62 4.78 15.37
C ASP A 27 35.30 6.22 15.83
N ASP A 28 34.97 7.13 14.90
CA ASP A 28 34.60 8.51 15.23
C ASP A 28 33.17 8.59 15.78
N ILE A 29 32.25 7.76 15.28
CA ILE A 29 30.82 7.84 15.58
C ILE A 29 30.41 6.94 16.75
N LEU A 30 31.12 5.82 16.98
CA LEU A 30 30.79 4.89 18.06
C LEU A 30 30.79 5.54 19.45
N PRO A 31 31.78 6.38 19.85
CA PRO A 31 31.74 7.05 21.15
C PRO A 31 30.56 8.00 21.27
N VAL A 32 30.20 8.70 20.18
CA VAL A 32 29.06 9.62 20.16
C VAL A 32 27.74 8.86 20.31
N ILE A 33 27.57 7.74 19.59
CA ILE A 33 26.39 6.87 19.72
C ILE A 33 26.28 6.35 21.15
N GLN A 34 27.38 5.88 21.74
CA GLN A 34 27.40 5.42 23.15
C GLN A 34 27.03 6.55 24.11
N ASP A 35 27.57 7.76 23.91
CA ASP A 35 27.27 8.94 24.74
C ASP A 35 25.80 9.38 24.64
N VAL A 36 25.21 9.24 23.46
CA VAL A 36 23.79 9.52 23.20
C VAL A 36 22.93 8.45 23.87
N PHE A 37 23.21 7.17 23.68
CA PHE A 37 22.47 6.09 24.34
C PHE A 37 22.56 6.20 25.86
N ALA A 38 23.74 6.41 26.43
CA ALA A 38 23.91 6.57 27.87
C ALA A 38 23.16 7.81 28.41
N PHE A 39 23.15 8.91 27.65
CA PHE A 39 22.38 10.09 28.01
C PHE A 39 20.87 9.83 27.95
N VAL A 40 20.39 9.20 26.87
CA VAL A 40 18.97 8.86 26.69
C VAL A 40 18.53 7.88 27.76
N GLU A 41 19.25 6.77 27.97
CA GLU A 41 18.93 5.78 29.00
C GLU A 41 18.87 6.38 30.41
N ALA A 42 19.78 7.29 30.75
CA ALA A 42 19.80 7.92 32.07
C ALA A 42 18.68 8.97 32.28
N HIS A 43 18.12 9.55 31.21
CA HIS A 43 17.23 10.71 31.31
C HIS A 43 15.86 10.53 30.67
N TYR A 44 15.70 9.58 29.75
CA TYR A 44 14.44 9.26 29.09
C TYR A 44 13.61 8.37 30.00
N LYS A 45 12.47 8.90 30.44
CA LYS A 45 11.50 8.20 31.30
C LYS A 45 10.31 7.62 30.52
N GLY A 46 10.39 7.60 29.19
CA GLY A 46 9.38 6.97 28.35
C GLY A 46 9.51 5.45 28.31
N GLU A 47 8.57 4.79 27.63
CA GLU A 47 8.44 3.33 27.66
C GLU A 47 9.12 2.62 26.48
N VAL A 48 9.78 3.34 25.59
CA VAL A 48 10.49 2.73 24.46
C VAL A 48 11.62 1.86 25.01
N LYS A 49 11.65 0.58 24.63
CA LYS A 49 12.71 -0.33 25.06
C LYS A 49 14.00 0.06 24.37
N LEU A 50 15.11 -0.02 25.09
CA LEU A 50 16.44 0.26 24.54
C LEU A 50 16.74 -0.57 23.28
N GLU A 51 16.27 -1.82 23.27
CA GLU A 51 16.33 -2.73 22.11
C GLU A 51 15.68 -2.13 20.85
N ASP A 52 14.48 -1.57 20.97
CA ASP A 52 13.77 -0.95 19.85
C ASP A 52 14.54 0.27 19.32
N MET A 53 15.15 1.06 20.22
CA MET A 53 15.99 2.21 19.84
C MET A 53 17.27 1.76 19.11
N GLN A 54 17.85 0.63 19.51
CA GLN A 54 19.02 0.06 18.84
C GLN A 54 18.68 -0.38 17.42
N TYR A 55 17.59 -1.12 17.23
CA TYR A 55 17.11 -1.50 15.88
C TYR A 55 16.81 -0.27 15.02
N ALA A 56 16.11 0.72 15.57
CA ALA A 56 15.81 1.97 14.85
C ALA A 56 17.09 2.73 14.45
N SER A 57 18.10 2.77 15.32
CA SER A 57 19.37 3.42 15.02
C SER A 57 20.15 2.74 13.88
N ILE A 58 20.14 1.40 13.84
CA ILE A 58 20.78 0.62 12.78
C ILE A 58 20.00 0.79 11.47
N ASN A 59 18.66 0.73 11.53
CA ASN A 59 17.84 0.91 10.34
C ASN A 59 17.95 2.33 9.77
N GLY A 60 18.02 3.37 10.59
CA GLY A 60 18.29 4.73 10.09
C GLY A 60 19.62 4.87 9.34
N MET A 61 20.62 4.03 9.67
CA MET A 61 21.86 3.92 8.87
C MET A 61 21.63 3.15 7.57
N LEU A 62 20.93 2.01 7.62
CA LEU A 62 20.68 1.16 6.44
C LEU A 62 19.76 1.82 5.41
N ASP A 63 18.78 2.62 5.84
CA ASP A 63 17.88 3.39 4.98
C ASP A 63 18.65 4.42 4.11
N SER A 64 19.87 4.79 4.52
CA SER A 64 20.73 5.66 3.72
C SER A 64 21.38 4.96 2.53
N LEU A 65 21.39 3.61 2.51
CA LEU A 65 21.98 2.79 1.45
C LEU A 65 21.00 2.60 0.30
N ASP A 66 19.83 2.05 0.60
CA ASP A 66 18.76 1.72 -0.34
C ASP A 66 17.47 1.35 0.42
N PRO A 67 16.28 1.42 -0.22
CA PRO A 67 15.00 1.12 0.44
C PRO A 67 14.78 -0.36 0.78
N HIS A 68 15.70 -1.26 0.42
CA HIS A 68 15.55 -2.71 0.60
C HIS A 68 16.48 -3.29 1.68
N SER A 69 17.45 -2.52 2.18
CA SER A 69 18.39 -2.94 3.23
C SER A 69 17.85 -2.60 4.62
N SER A 70 17.75 -3.60 5.50
CA SER A 70 17.22 -3.44 6.86
C SER A 70 17.70 -4.53 7.81
N LEU A 71 17.79 -4.19 9.09
CA LEU A 71 17.89 -5.13 10.20
C LEU A 71 16.47 -5.48 10.64
N LEU A 72 16.09 -6.73 10.43
CA LEU A 72 14.78 -7.29 10.78
C LEU A 72 14.81 -7.79 12.22
N PRO A 73 14.06 -7.16 13.16
CA PRO A 73 13.89 -7.71 14.51
C PRO A 73 13.29 -9.13 14.46
N PRO A 74 13.43 -9.95 15.52
CA PRO A 74 13.01 -11.36 15.49
C PRO A 74 11.57 -11.59 15.03
N LYS A 75 10.65 -10.69 15.44
CA LYS A 75 9.25 -10.72 14.98
C LYS A 75 9.13 -10.51 13.47
N MET A 76 9.73 -9.44 12.94
CA MET A 76 9.72 -9.12 11.52
C MET A 76 10.42 -10.21 10.69
N PHE A 77 11.50 -10.80 11.22
CA PHE A 77 12.18 -11.89 10.54
C PHE A 77 11.34 -13.17 10.48
N THR A 78 10.53 -13.44 11.51
CA THR A 78 9.58 -14.57 11.50
C THR A 78 8.48 -14.37 10.46
N GLU A 79 7.96 -13.15 10.32
CA GLU A 79 6.99 -12.81 9.26
C GLU A 79 7.62 -12.92 7.87
N PHE A 80 8.84 -12.42 7.69
CA PHE A 80 9.58 -12.56 6.45
C PHE A 80 9.74 -14.03 6.05
N LYS A 81 10.12 -14.92 6.98
CA LYS A 81 10.22 -16.36 6.73
C LYS A 81 8.89 -16.98 6.34
N THR A 82 7.82 -16.64 7.06
CA THR A 82 6.47 -17.13 6.77
C THR A 82 6.05 -16.78 5.34
N GLN A 83 6.37 -15.57 4.88
CA GLN A 83 6.08 -15.12 3.52
C GLN A 83 6.86 -15.93 2.46
N THR A 84 8.14 -16.25 2.72
CA THR A 84 9.00 -16.99 1.77
C THR A 84 8.80 -18.49 1.79
N GLU A 85 8.47 -19.07 2.94
CA GLU A 85 8.16 -20.49 3.10
C GLU A 85 6.76 -20.80 2.55
N GLY A 86 5.83 -19.83 2.60
CA GLY A 86 4.46 -20.01 2.12
C GLY A 86 3.57 -20.85 3.03
N GLU A 87 4.03 -21.15 4.24
CA GLU A 87 3.27 -21.90 5.23
C GLU A 87 3.49 -21.37 6.66
N PHE A 88 2.49 -21.57 7.52
CA PHE A 88 2.57 -21.17 8.92
C PHE A 88 1.68 -22.01 9.83
N GLY A 89 2.03 -22.05 11.12
CA GLY A 89 1.18 -22.64 12.16
C GLY A 89 0.01 -21.72 12.52
N GLY A 90 -1.23 -22.15 12.28
CA GLY A 90 -2.41 -21.34 12.58
C GLY A 90 -3.74 -22.04 12.29
N ILE A 91 -4.82 -21.26 12.25
CA ILE A 91 -6.19 -21.77 12.00
C ILE A 91 -6.68 -21.58 10.57
N GLY A 92 -5.98 -20.78 9.76
CA GLY A 92 -6.27 -20.57 8.34
C GLY A 92 -7.46 -19.66 8.05
N ILE A 93 -7.40 -18.42 8.52
CA ILE A 93 -8.46 -17.42 8.33
C ILE A 93 -7.84 -16.08 7.93
N VAL A 94 -8.56 -15.32 7.10
CA VAL A 94 -8.25 -13.94 6.74
C VAL A 94 -9.18 -13.03 7.54
N ILE A 95 -8.61 -12.06 8.25
CA ILE A 95 -9.32 -11.12 9.12
C ILE A 95 -8.94 -9.69 8.77
N GLY A 96 -9.87 -8.76 8.97
CA GLY A 96 -9.71 -7.31 8.76
C GLY A 96 -10.43 -6.51 9.85
N LEU A 97 -10.37 -5.18 9.76
CA LEU A 97 -10.99 -4.28 10.74
C LEU A 97 -12.16 -3.54 10.09
N LYS A 98 -13.38 -4.08 10.22
CA LYS A 98 -14.60 -3.43 9.74
C LYS A 98 -15.26 -2.64 10.87
N ASP A 99 -15.45 -1.33 10.66
CA ASP A 99 -15.96 -0.38 11.67
C ASP A 99 -15.14 -0.32 12.99
N GLY A 100 -13.90 -0.82 12.96
CA GLY A 100 -13.02 -0.95 14.12
C GLY A 100 -13.27 -2.21 14.96
N GLU A 101 -13.95 -3.22 14.40
CA GLU A 101 -14.13 -4.54 14.99
C GLU A 101 -13.41 -5.61 14.15
N LEU A 102 -12.74 -6.55 14.81
CA LEU A 102 -12.09 -7.67 14.11
C LEU A 102 -13.15 -8.53 13.42
N THR A 103 -13.06 -8.61 12.10
CA THR A 103 -14.05 -9.26 11.26
C THR A 103 -13.40 -10.29 10.35
N VAL A 104 -14.02 -11.45 10.22
CA VAL A 104 -13.60 -12.49 9.28
C VAL A 104 -13.90 -12.03 7.85
N ILE A 105 -12.85 -11.87 7.05
CA ILE A 105 -12.98 -11.63 5.60
C ILE A 105 -13.35 -12.96 4.93
N ALA A 106 -12.52 -13.98 5.11
CA ALA A 106 -12.75 -15.32 4.57
C ALA A 106 -11.97 -16.41 5.33
N PRO A 107 -12.56 -17.58 5.60
CA PRO A 107 -11.81 -18.78 5.92
C PRO A 107 -11.07 -19.32 4.70
N LEU A 108 -9.82 -19.76 4.87
CA LEU A 108 -9.06 -20.38 3.78
C LEU A 108 -9.56 -21.81 3.52
N PRO A 109 -9.66 -22.27 2.26
CA PRO A 109 -10.07 -23.64 1.95
C PRO A 109 -9.21 -24.69 2.66
N ASN A 110 -9.81 -25.84 3.01
CA ASN A 110 -9.11 -26.97 3.62
C ASN A 110 -8.39 -26.69 4.96
N THR A 111 -8.75 -25.62 5.67
CA THR A 111 -8.15 -25.24 6.96
C THR A 111 -9.04 -25.56 8.18
N PRO A 112 -8.49 -25.53 9.42
CA PRO A 112 -9.29 -25.66 10.64
C PRO A 112 -10.48 -24.68 10.71
N ALA A 113 -10.27 -23.41 10.37
CA ALA A 113 -11.30 -22.38 10.36
C ALA A 113 -12.47 -22.71 9.42
N ALA A 114 -12.16 -23.12 8.18
CA ALA A 114 -13.18 -23.52 7.21
C ALA A 114 -13.95 -24.77 7.66
N ARG A 115 -13.26 -25.80 8.18
CA ARG A 115 -13.90 -27.02 8.69
C ARG A 115 -14.80 -26.77 9.90
N ALA A 116 -14.43 -25.80 10.74
CA ALA A 116 -15.22 -25.42 11.89
C ALA A 116 -16.48 -24.61 11.53
N GLY A 117 -16.60 -24.13 10.28
CA GLY A 117 -17.78 -23.41 9.82
C GLY A 117 -17.79 -21.92 10.20
N LEU A 118 -16.61 -21.32 10.39
CA LEU A 118 -16.47 -19.86 10.36
C LEU A 118 -16.91 -19.34 8.99
N LYS A 119 -17.48 -18.13 8.98
CA LYS A 119 -18.05 -17.54 7.77
C LYS A 119 -17.53 -16.11 7.59
N PRO A 120 -17.48 -15.62 6.34
CA PRO A 120 -17.30 -14.19 6.08
C PRO A 120 -18.29 -13.37 6.91
N LYS A 121 -17.82 -12.21 7.40
CA LYS A 121 -18.54 -11.26 8.26
C LYS A 121 -18.77 -11.69 9.72
N ASP A 122 -18.27 -12.85 10.14
CA ASP A 122 -18.22 -13.16 11.58
C ASP A 122 -17.36 -12.12 12.30
N LYS A 123 -17.90 -11.51 13.36
CA LYS A 123 -17.14 -10.55 14.19
C LYS A 123 -16.49 -11.31 15.34
N ILE A 124 -15.17 -11.36 15.35
CA ILE A 124 -14.41 -12.01 16.43
C ILE A 124 -14.49 -11.10 17.64
N VAL A 125 -15.12 -11.56 18.72
CA VAL A 125 -15.29 -10.80 19.98
C VAL A 125 -14.35 -11.27 21.09
N LYS A 126 -13.78 -12.48 20.96
CA LYS A 126 -12.80 -13.03 21.92
C LYS A 126 -11.79 -13.94 21.20
N ILE A 127 -10.52 -13.88 21.60
CA ILE A 127 -9.45 -14.81 21.19
C ILE A 127 -8.75 -15.33 22.45
N GLY A 128 -8.84 -16.64 22.66
CA GLY A 128 -8.46 -17.29 23.91
C GLY A 128 -9.30 -16.76 25.06
N ASP A 129 -8.63 -16.18 26.04
CA ASP A 129 -9.27 -15.54 27.19
C ASP A 129 -9.46 -14.04 27.05
N GLU A 130 -9.07 -13.42 25.94
CA GLU A 130 -9.06 -11.97 25.80
C GLU A 130 -10.12 -11.46 24.83
N ALA A 131 -10.79 -10.37 25.21
CA ALA A 131 -11.71 -9.66 24.34
C ALA A 131 -10.94 -9.00 23.20
N SER A 132 -11.50 -9.02 21.98
CA SER A 132 -10.89 -8.42 20.80
C SER A 132 -11.14 -6.91 20.65
N ILE A 133 -11.88 -6.30 21.57
CA ILE A 133 -12.20 -4.88 21.49
C ILE A 133 -10.91 -4.05 21.60
N ASN A 134 -10.69 -3.16 20.64
CA ASN A 134 -9.45 -2.38 20.48
C ASN A 134 -8.16 -3.22 20.34
N MET A 135 -8.27 -4.53 20.11
CA MET A 135 -7.14 -5.37 19.71
C MET A 135 -6.76 -4.99 18.28
N ASP A 136 -5.48 -4.70 18.06
CA ASP A 136 -5.01 -4.43 16.70
C ASP A 136 -4.90 -5.71 15.88
N LEU A 137 -4.90 -5.55 14.55
CA LEU A 137 -4.88 -6.67 13.62
C LEU A 137 -3.64 -7.56 13.82
N THR A 138 -2.49 -6.94 14.08
CA THR A 138 -1.22 -7.64 14.30
C THR A 138 -1.29 -8.52 15.54
N GLU A 139 -1.79 -8.00 16.65
CA GLU A 139 -1.98 -8.75 17.88
C GLU A 139 -2.96 -9.92 17.68
N ALA A 140 -4.06 -9.70 16.97
CA ALA A 140 -5.01 -10.75 16.65
C ALA A 140 -4.35 -11.89 15.84
N VAL A 141 -3.56 -11.54 14.82
CA VAL A 141 -2.81 -12.52 14.02
C VAL A 141 -1.82 -13.30 14.87
N GLU A 142 -1.04 -12.63 15.74
CA GLU A 142 -0.09 -13.28 16.65
C GLU A 142 -0.79 -14.30 17.56
N ARG A 143 -2.01 -13.99 18.05
CA ARG A 143 -2.79 -14.88 18.91
C ARG A 143 -3.44 -16.05 18.17
N LEU A 144 -3.89 -15.84 16.94
CA LEU A 144 -4.51 -16.91 16.14
C LEU A 144 -3.45 -17.88 15.58
N ARG A 145 -2.24 -17.39 15.31
CA ARG A 145 -1.08 -18.21 14.99
C ARG A 145 -0.49 -18.88 16.23
N GLY A 146 0.35 -19.87 16.00
CA GLY A 146 1.02 -20.60 17.07
C GLY A 146 1.45 -22.00 16.66
N LYS A 147 2.08 -22.71 17.60
CA LYS A 147 2.63 -24.04 17.34
C LYS A 147 1.54 -25.02 16.86
N ILE A 148 1.84 -25.74 15.78
CA ILE A 148 0.98 -26.79 15.23
C ILE A 148 0.60 -27.80 16.33
N GLY A 149 -0.68 -28.18 16.36
CA GLY A 149 -1.26 -29.10 17.34
C GLY A 149 -1.78 -28.44 18.62
N THR A 150 -1.44 -27.17 18.88
CA THR A 150 -2.04 -26.41 19.99
C THR A 150 -3.44 -25.94 19.66
N SER A 151 -4.28 -25.70 20.67
CA SER A 151 -5.64 -25.18 20.46
C SER A 151 -5.74 -23.69 20.71
N VAL A 152 -6.70 -23.03 20.07
CA VAL A 152 -7.14 -21.66 20.35
C VAL A 152 -8.65 -21.62 20.37
N ALA A 153 -9.21 -20.98 21.39
CA ALA A 153 -10.64 -20.69 21.46
C ALA A 153 -10.89 -19.34 20.81
N ILE A 154 -11.95 -19.21 20.02
CA ILE A 154 -12.44 -17.92 19.52
C ILE A 154 -13.95 -17.85 19.76
N THR A 155 -14.42 -16.68 20.14
CA THR A 155 -15.85 -16.39 20.23
C THR A 155 -16.20 -15.38 19.16
N VAL A 156 -17.24 -15.64 18.38
CA VAL A 156 -17.71 -14.73 17.32
C VAL A 156 -19.16 -14.36 17.49
N THR A 157 -19.53 -13.17 17.04
CA THR A 157 -20.93 -12.81 16.80
C THR A 157 -21.21 -12.88 15.31
N ARG A 158 -22.36 -13.47 14.97
CA ARG A 158 -22.77 -13.71 13.59
C ARG A 158 -24.15 -13.10 13.37
N GLU A 159 -24.30 -12.38 12.27
CA GLU A 159 -25.59 -11.81 11.89
C GLU A 159 -26.66 -12.92 11.77
N GLY A 160 -27.79 -12.72 12.44
CA GLY A 160 -28.89 -13.69 12.51
C GLY A 160 -28.74 -14.79 13.56
N ALA A 161 -27.65 -14.84 14.33
CA ALA A 161 -27.54 -15.72 15.51
C ALA A 161 -28.02 -14.99 16.78
N GLU A 162 -28.79 -15.68 17.64
CA GLU A 162 -29.34 -15.11 18.88
C GLU A 162 -28.28 -14.95 19.99
N ALA A 163 -27.17 -15.68 19.92
CA ALA A 163 -26.07 -15.66 20.90
C ALA A 163 -24.70 -15.79 20.23
N PRO A 164 -23.60 -15.35 20.87
CA PRO A 164 -22.23 -15.58 20.40
C PRO A 164 -21.93 -17.08 20.23
N LEU A 165 -21.09 -17.40 19.25
CA LEU A 165 -20.68 -18.76 18.90
C LEU A 165 -19.23 -19.00 19.30
N ASP A 166 -18.99 -20.07 20.06
CA ASP A 166 -17.65 -20.48 20.48
C ASP A 166 -17.07 -21.56 19.56
N PHE A 167 -15.83 -21.35 19.12
CA PHE A 167 -15.07 -22.30 18.32
C PHE A 167 -13.74 -22.60 19.00
N THR A 168 -13.48 -23.88 19.27
CA THR A 168 -12.14 -24.34 19.66
C THR A 168 -11.47 -24.99 18.46
N LEU A 169 -10.37 -24.40 18.02
CA LEU A 169 -9.67 -24.76 16.79
C LEU A 169 -8.28 -25.27 17.12
N THR A 170 -7.92 -26.42 16.56
CA THR A 170 -6.54 -26.92 16.62
C THR A 170 -5.74 -26.27 15.49
N ARG A 171 -4.64 -25.61 15.85
CA ARG A 171 -3.70 -25.03 14.89
C ARG A 171 -3.07 -26.12 14.04
N ALA A 172 -3.08 -25.93 12.73
CA ALA A 172 -2.50 -26.83 11.75
C ALA A 172 -1.41 -26.11 10.96
N ASN A 173 -0.66 -26.86 10.15
CA ASN A 173 0.16 -26.24 9.11
C ASN A 173 -0.77 -25.68 8.04
N ILE A 174 -0.77 -24.36 7.87
CA ILE A 174 -1.58 -23.64 6.90
C ILE A 174 -0.69 -23.33 5.71
N LYS A 175 -0.99 -23.94 4.57
CA LYS A 175 -0.32 -23.66 3.31
C LYS A 175 -1.07 -22.56 2.57
N ILE A 176 -0.32 -21.58 2.08
CA ILE A 176 -0.83 -20.54 1.20
C ILE A 176 -0.60 -21.04 -0.22
N GLU A 177 -1.68 -21.30 -0.96
CA GLU A 177 -1.56 -21.67 -2.37
C GLU A 177 -1.06 -20.46 -3.16
N SER A 178 0.17 -20.54 -3.66
CA SER A 178 0.80 -19.48 -4.44
C SER A 178 0.75 -19.73 -5.95
N VAL A 179 0.34 -20.94 -6.38
CA VAL A 179 0.08 -21.27 -7.78
C VAL A 179 -1.39 -21.68 -7.95
N GLN A 180 -2.04 -21.12 -8.96
CA GLN A 180 -3.39 -21.48 -9.38
C GLN A 180 -3.37 -21.82 -10.87
N SER A 181 -4.25 -22.72 -11.31
CA SER A 181 -4.34 -23.08 -12.72
C SER A 181 -5.76 -23.31 -13.20
N LYS A 182 -6.01 -23.00 -14.47
CA LYS A 182 -7.26 -23.28 -15.16
C LYS A 182 -6.97 -23.76 -16.59
N LEU A 183 -7.77 -24.67 -17.11
CA LEU A 183 -7.72 -25.09 -18.50
C LEU A 183 -8.93 -24.51 -19.23
N ALA A 184 -8.70 -23.55 -20.14
CA ALA A 184 -9.70 -22.91 -20.97
C ALA A 184 -9.91 -23.73 -22.26
N GLU A 185 -10.94 -24.57 -22.25
CA GLU A 185 -11.31 -25.44 -23.37
C GLU A 185 -11.93 -24.60 -24.51
N GLY A 186 -11.54 -24.89 -25.77
CA GLY A 186 -12.03 -24.14 -26.92
C GLY A 186 -12.03 -24.95 -28.22
N PRO A 187 -12.80 -24.50 -29.23
CA PRO A 187 -12.96 -25.24 -30.50
C PRO A 187 -11.65 -25.38 -31.27
N GLU A 188 -10.73 -24.43 -31.11
CA GLU A 188 -9.41 -24.43 -31.76
C GLU A 188 -8.33 -25.17 -30.96
N GLY A 189 -8.67 -25.63 -29.74
CA GLY A 189 -7.83 -26.34 -28.77
C GLY A 189 -7.93 -25.75 -27.36
N ASP A 190 -7.14 -26.23 -26.42
CA ASP A 190 -7.20 -25.81 -25.01
C ASP A 190 -6.03 -24.89 -24.66
N VAL A 191 -6.28 -23.85 -23.86
CA VAL A 191 -5.24 -22.96 -23.34
C VAL A 191 -5.10 -23.19 -21.84
N GLY A 192 -3.88 -23.43 -21.36
CA GLY A 192 -3.59 -23.45 -19.94
C GLY A 192 -3.40 -22.04 -19.41
N ILE A 193 -3.94 -21.74 -18.24
CA ILE A 193 -3.70 -20.49 -17.50
C ILE A 193 -3.09 -20.88 -16.18
N LEU A 194 -1.94 -20.28 -15.84
CA LEU A 194 -1.24 -20.51 -14.60
C LEU A 194 -0.91 -19.16 -13.97
N LYS A 195 -1.53 -18.88 -12.82
CA LYS A 195 -1.33 -17.66 -12.04
C LYS A 195 -0.38 -17.96 -10.88
N VAL A 196 0.71 -17.20 -10.77
CA VAL A 196 1.66 -17.30 -9.65
C VAL A 196 1.56 -16.02 -8.84
N LYS A 197 1.12 -16.13 -7.58
CA LYS A 197 0.91 -14.98 -6.68
C LYS A 197 2.18 -14.53 -5.94
N SER A 198 3.12 -15.44 -5.71
CA SER A 198 4.40 -15.19 -5.03
C SER A 198 5.40 -16.31 -5.33
N PHE A 199 6.70 -16.05 -5.20
CA PHE A 199 7.78 -17.03 -5.34
C PHE A 199 8.26 -17.53 -3.96
N GLN A 200 7.73 -18.67 -3.54
CA GLN A 200 7.96 -19.36 -2.26
C GLN A 200 8.64 -20.72 -2.49
N GLU A 201 9.23 -21.31 -1.44
CA GLU A 201 10.11 -22.50 -1.54
C GLU A 201 9.53 -23.69 -2.34
N GLU A 202 8.22 -23.84 -2.40
CA GLU A 202 7.54 -24.96 -3.06
C GLU A 202 7.08 -24.68 -4.50
N ASN A 203 7.18 -23.43 -4.97
CA ASN A 203 6.54 -22.99 -6.22
C ASN A 203 6.96 -23.80 -7.44
N GLY A 204 8.24 -24.16 -7.58
CA GLY A 204 8.69 -25.03 -8.68
C GLY A 204 7.96 -26.38 -8.71
N ARG A 205 7.73 -26.99 -7.53
CA ARG A 205 7.00 -28.26 -7.42
C ARG A 205 5.50 -28.09 -7.65
N GLU A 206 4.91 -27.01 -7.14
CA GLU A 206 3.49 -26.69 -7.36
C GLU A 206 3.20 -26.47 -8.85
N LEU A 207 4.00 -25.63 -9.50
CA LEU A 207 3.90 -25.34 -10.92
C LEU A 207 3.98 -26.61 -11.77
N ASN A 208 4.93 -27.50 -11.50
CA ASN A 208 5.03 -28.79 -12.22
C ASN A 208 3.78 -29.65 -12.07
N ARG A 209 3.15 -29.69 -10.89
CA ARG A 209 1.90 -30.44 -10.66
C ARG A 209 0.76 -29.85 -11.50
N HIS A 210 0.62 -28.53 -11.51
CA HIS A 210 -0.40 -27.83 -12.30
C HIS A 210 -0.20 -28.03 -13.81
N LEU A 211 1.03 -27.87 -14.31
CA LEU A 211 1.38 -28.11 -15.72
C LEU A 211 1.10 -29.56 -16.13
N LYS A 212 1.51 -30.54 -15.31
CA LYS A 212 1.21 -31.94 -15.57
C LYS A 212 -0.29 -32.20 -15.63
N ALA A 213 -1.06 -31.70 -14.66
CA ALA A 213 -2.50 -31.89 -14.62
C ALA A 213 -3.22 -31.29 -15.85
N MET A 214 -2.81 -30.10 -16.30
CA MET A 214 -3.37 -29.47 -17.50
C MET A 214 -3.05 -30.28 -18.76
N ARG A 215 -1.81 -30.77 -18.90
CA ARG A 215 -1.40 -31.61 -20.04
C ARG A 215 -2.10 -32.96 -20.06
N ASP A 216 -2.24 -33.62 -18.92
CA ASP A 216 -2.94 -34.90 -18.82
C ASP A 216 -4.43 -34.77 -19.19
N LYS A 217 -5.03 -33.61 -18.89
CA LYS A 217 -6.45 -33.33 -19.19
C LYS A 217 -6.67 -32.90 -20.64
N SER A 218 -5.76 -32.12 -21.22
CA SER A 218 -5.92 -31.57 -22.57
C SER A 218 -5.60 -32.60 -23.66
N LYS A 219 -6.42 -32.62 -24.70
CA LYS A 219 -6.19 -33.44 -25.91
C LYS A 219 -5.54 -32.66 -27.04
N ASN A 220 -5.58 -31.33 -26.98
CA ASN A 220 -5.10 -30.42 -28.01
C ASN A 220 -4.63 -29.12 -27.35
N PHE A 221 -3.48 -29.18 -26.67
CA PHE A 221 -2.92 -28.06 -25.91
C PHE A 221 -2.33 -27.01 -26.87
N LYS A 222 -2.89 -25.79 -26.87
CA LYS A 222 -2.55 -24.70 -27.80
C LYS A 222 -1.48 -23.76 -27.28
N GLY A 223 -1.34 -23.67 -25.96
CA GLY A 223 -0.39 -22.75 -25.35
C GLY A 223 -0.70 -22.50 -23.89
N LEU A 224 0.16 -21.71 -23.27
CA LEU A 224 0.13 -21.42 -21.84
C LEU A 224 0.18 -19.91 -21.58
N ILE A 225 -0.66 -19.45 -20.67
CA ILE A 225 -0.62 -18.12 -20.08
C ILE A 225 0.04 -18.24 -18.70
N LEU A 226 1.12 -17.48 -18.48
CA LEU A 226 1.75 -17.27 -17.19
C LEU A 226 1.35 -15.89 -16.65
N ASP A 227 0.48 -15.85 -15.65
CA ASP A 227 -0.01 -14.61 -15.04
C ASP A 227 0.80 -14.28 -13.77
N PHE A 228 1.59 -13.21 -13.84
CA PHE A 228 2.38 -12.65 -12.73
C PHE A 228 1.87 -11.28 -12.29
N ARG A 229 0.66 -10.87 -12.69
CA ARG A 229 0.09 -9.59 -12.24
C ARG A 229 -0.03 -9.57 -10.71
N ASN A 230 0.33 -8.44 -10.12
CA ASN A 230 0.36 -8.20 -8.68
C ASN A 230 1.27 -9.15 -7.89
N ASN A 231 2.24 -9.80 -8.54
CA ASN A 231 3.21 -10.66 -7.86
C ASN A 231 4.51 -9.88 -7.54
N PRO A 232 4.75 -9.53 -6.26
CA PRO A 232 5.91 -8.72 -5.85
C PRO A 232 7.24 -9.49 -5.89
N GLY A 233 7.24 -10.73 -6.35
CA GLY A 233 8.39 -11.60 -6.49
C GLY A 233 8.51 -12.60 -5.35
N GLY A 234 9.72 -12.74 -4.81
CA GLY A 234 10.05 -13.70 -3.76
C GLY A 234 11.45 -14.28 -3.97
N LEU A 235 11.60 -15.58 -3.76
CA LEU A 235 12.90 -16.25 -3.78
C LEU A 235 13.48 -16.34 -5.20
N LEU A 236 14.75 -15.91 -5.36
CA LEU A 236 15.48 -15.95 -6.64
C LEU A 236 15.53 -17.36 -7.24
N ASN A 237 15.90 -18.35 -6.44
CA ASN A 237 16.05 -19.72 -6.91
C ASN A 237 14.74 -20.27 -7.49
N GLN A 238 13.59 -19.85 -6.93
CA GLN A 238 12.28 -20.23 -7.48
C GLN A 238 11.99 -19.53 -8.81
N ALA A 239 12.48 -18.30 -9.00
CA ALA A 239 12.43 -17.63 -10.31
C ALA A 239 13.25 -18.39 -11.35
N VAL A 240 14.46 -18.81 -10.98
CA VAL A 240 15.36 -19.60 -11.84
C VAL A 240 14.72 -20.95 -12.17
N ASP A 241 14.25 -21.70 -11.17
CA ASP A 241 13.60 -23.00 -11.36
C ASP A 241 12.39 -22.91 -12.29
N ILE A 242 11.57 -21.86 -12.16
CA ILE A 242 10.40 -21.64 -13.01
C ILE A 242 10.81 -21.24 -14.43
N ALA A 243 11.78 -20.34 -14.60
CA ALA A 243 12.26 -19.94 -15.92
C ALA A 243 12.91 -21.12 -16.67
N ASP A 244 13.65 -21.97 -15.95
CA ASP A 244 14.29 -23.17 -16.49
C ASP A 244 13.28 -24.17 -17.07
N LYS A 245 12.04 -24.20 -16.53
CA LYS A 245 10.96 -25.01 -17.11
C LYS A 245 10.58 -24.59 -18.52
N PHE A 246 10.82 -23.36 -18.92
CA PHE A 246 10.41 -22.87 -20.24
C PHE A 246 11.58 -22.70 -21.21
N LEU A 247 12.81 -22.77 -20.73
CA LEU A 247 14.02 -22.52 -21.51
C LEU A 247 14.86 -23.78 -21.61
N ALA A 248 15.17 -24.23 -22.82
CA ALA A 248 16.06 -25.37 -23.03
C ALA A 248 17.56 -24.99 -22.99
N LYS A 249 17.86 -23.71 -23.19
CA LYS A 249 19.20 -23.12 -23.24
C LYS A 249 19.12 -21.60 -23.09
N GLY A 250 20.26 -20.98 -22.84
CA GLY A 250 20.39 -19.53 -22.72
C GLY A 250 20.48 -19.09 -21.27
N THR A 251 20.90 -17.85 -21.04
CA THR A 251 20.98 -17.29 -19.70
C THR A 251 19.57 -17.01 -19.17
N ILE A 252 19.32 -17.29 -17.90
CA ILE A 252 18.09 -16.90 -17.19
C ILE A 252 18.31 -15.54 -16.55
N VAL A 253 19.36 -15.42 -15.73
CA VAL A 253 19.69 -14.20 -14.99
C VAL A 253 21.19 -14.14 -14.71
N LEU A 254 21.74 -12.93 -14.68
CA LEU A 254 23.10 -12.68 -14.21
C LEU A 254 23.06 -11.87 -12.92
N THR A 255 23.85 -12.28 -11.92
CA THR A 255 24.02 -11.53 -10.68
C THR A 255 25.32 -10.73 -10.74
N VAL A 256 25.23 -9.40 -10.63
CA VAL A 256 26.38 -8.48 -10.71
C VAL A 256 26.60 -7.73 -9.39
N GLY A 257 27.82 -7.77 -8.87
CA GLY A 257 28.20 -7.04 -7.65
C GLY A 257 28.50 -5.56 -7.89
N ALA A 258 28.76 -4.81 -6.82
CA ALA A 258 28.95 -3.35 -6.83
C ALA A 258 30.01 -2.80 -7.82
N ASN A 259 31.03 -3.61 -8.18
CA ASN A 259 32.07 -3.25 -9.14
C ASN A 259 31.79 -3.74 -10.57
N ASN A 260 30.53 -4.07 -10.89
CA ASN A 260 30.12 -4.73 -12.14
C ASN A 260 30.81 -6.10 -12.36
N GLN A 261 31.33 -6.70 -11.29
CA GLN A 261 31.84 -8.06 -11.37
C GLN A 261 30.66 -9.02 -11.44
N ILE A 262 30.68 -9.91 -12.43
CA ILE A 262 29.71 -11.00 -12.50
C ILE A 262 30.01 -11.95 -11.34
N LEU A 263 29.06 -12.09 -10.43
CA LEU A 263 29.15 -13.00 -9.29
C LEU A 263 28.67 -14.39 -9.68
N GLU A 264 27.58 -14.45 -10.43
CA GLU A 264 26.88 -15.70 -10.79
C GLU A 264 26.13 -15.52 -12.12
N VAL A 265 26.01 -16.61 -12.87
CA VAL A 265 25.23 -16.69 -14.11
C VAL A 265 24.41 -17.97 -14.03
N ASP A 266 23.09 -17.81 -13.97
CA ASP A 266 22.16 -18.93 -14.01
C ASP A 266 21.79 -19.20 -15.48
N GLU A 267 22.09 -20.41 -15.96
CA GLU A 267 21.81 -20.85 -17.32
C GLU A 267 20.74 -21.93 -17.33
N ALA A 268 19.93 -21.92 -18.40
CA ALA A 268 18.88 -22.90 -18.58
C ALA A 268 19.41 -24.28 -18.99
N THR A 269 18.68 -25.33 -18.60
CA THR A 269 19.02 -26.74 -18.79
C THR A 269 17.92 -27.47 -19.56
N ALA A 270 18.31 -28.25 -20.58
CA ALA A 270 17.38 -28.89 -21.50
C ALA A 270 16.62 -30.12 -20.94
N GLY A 271 16.79 -30.47 -19.65
CA GLY A 271 16.40 -31.78 -19.12
C GLY A 271 14.89 -31.99 -19.01
N ASP A 272 14.21 -31.10 -18.28
CA ASP A 272 12.78 -31.17 -17.96
C ASP A 272 12.08 -29.87 -18.40
N THR A 273 12.41 -29.43 -19.61
CA THR A 273 11.81 -28.26 -20.26
C THR A 273 10.44 -28.61 -20.81
N GLU A 274 9.47 -27.71 -20.64
CA GLU A 274 8.14 -27.82 -21.21
C GLU A 274 8.19 -27.85 -22.75
N PRO A 275 7.25 -28.56 -23.41
CA PRO A 275 7.16 -28.60 -24.87
C PRO A 275 7.10 -27.20 -25.50
N ASP A 276 7.50 -27.14 -26.78
CA ASP A 276 7.49 -25.92 -27.60
C ASP A 276 6.07 -25.52 -28.04
N TYR A 277 5.15 -25.32 -27.10
CA TYR A 277 3.90 -24.61 -27.33
C TYR A 277 4.10 -23.09 -27.13
N PRO A 278 3.29 -22.24 -27.80
CA PRO A 278 3.28 -20.79 -27.55
C PRO A 278 3.06 -20.43 -26.07
N VAL A 279 3.80 -19.44 -25.58
CA VAL A 279 3.69 -18.95 -24.19
C VAL A 279 3.46 -17.44 -24.20
N VAL A 280 2.46 -16.99 -23.43
CA VAL A 280 2.22 -15.58 -23.12
C VAL A 280 2.45 -15.36 -21.63
N VAL A 281 3.21 -14.32 -21.28
CA VAL A 281 3.41 -13.88 -19.90
C VAL A 281 2.64 -12.58 -19.70
N ILE A 282 1.80 -12.51 -18.67
CA ILE A 282 1.05 -11.31 -18.31
C ILE A 282 1.68 -10.69 -17.05
N VAL A 283 1.97 -9.40 -17.12
CA VAL A 283 2.61 -8.64 -16.05
C VAL A 283 1.92 -7.28 -15.86
N ASN A 284 2.12 -6.68 -14.69
CA ASN A 284 1.75 -5.28 -14.46
C ASN A 284 2.77 -4.59 -13.52
N ASP A 285 2.46 -3.38 -13.09
CA ASP A 285 3.28 -2.58 -12.17
C ASP A 285 3.43 -3.20 -10.78
N GLY A 286 2.54 -4.10 -10.38
CA GLY A 286 2.69 -4.93 -9.17
C GLY A 286 3.61 -6.13 -9.37
N SER A 287 4.01 -6.47 -10.60
CA SER A 287 5.00 -7.50 -10.89
C SER A 287 6.40 -6.98 -10.56
N ALA A 288 7.12 -7.63 -9.65
CA ALA A 288 8.45 -7.18 -9.24
C ALA A 288 9.45 -8.35 -9.03
N SER A 289 10.75 -8.04 -9.06
CA SER A 289 11.85 -8.94 -8.69
C SER A 289 11.80 -10.30 -9.40
N ALA A 290 11.55 -11.40 -8.70
CA ALA A 290 11.45 -12.74 -9.29
C ALA A 290 10.49 -12.82 -10.50
N SER A 291 9.36 -12.11 -10.47
CA SER A 291 8.42 -12.02 -11.60
C SER A 291 9.08 -11.41 -12.84
N GLU A 292 9.90 -10.38 -12.64
CA GLU A 292 10.62 -9.67 -13.69
C GLU A 292 11.77 -10.51 -14.26
N ILE A 293 12.40 -11.34 -13.42
CA ILE A 293 13.41 -12.31 -13.86
C ILE A 293 12.79 -13.33 -14.80
N VAL A 294 11.66 -13.94 -14.43
CA VAL A 294 10.99 -14.94 -15.29
C VAL A 294 10.49 -14.30 -16.59
N ALA A 295 9.82 -13.14 -16.49
CA ALA A 295 9.32 -12.43 -17.67
C ALA A 295 10.48 -12.01 -18.61
N GLY A 296 11.57 -11.46 -18.06
CA GLY A 296 12.77 -11.08 -18.79
C GLY A 296 13.47 -12.28 -19.43
N ALA A 297 13.60 -13.40 -18.72
CA ALA A 297 14.21 -14.62 -19.23
C ALA A 297 13.41 -15.20 -20.41
N ILE A 298 12.09 -15.31 -20.28
CA ILE A 298 11.21 -15.81 -21.35
C ILE A 298 11.23 -14.87 -22.56
N LYS A 299 11.15 -13.56 -22.32
CA LYS A 299 11.13 -12.54 -23.38
C LYS A 299 12.45 -12.48 -24.15
N ASN A 300 13.57 -12.31 -23.44
CA ASN A 300 14.86 -11.98 -24.05
C ASN A 300 15.54 -13.21 -24.66
N ASN A 301 15.17 -14.43 -24.25
CA ASN A 301 15.54 -15.66 -24.97
C ASN A 301 14.58 -16.00 -26.14
N GLY A 302 13.55 -15.18 -26.39
CA GLY A 302 12.62 -15.38 -27.50
C GLY A 302 11.59 -16.51 -27.31
N ARG A 303 11.39 -16.98 -26.08
CA ARG A 303 10.53 -18.13 -25.76
C ARG A 303 9.03 -17.79 -25.73
N GLY A 304 8.67 -16.57 -25.37
CA GLY A 304 7.26 -16.17 -25.24
C GLY A 304 7.07 -14.66 -25.32
N VAL A 305 5.81 -14.25 -25.49
CA VAL A 305 5.41 -12.84 -25.60
C VAL A 305 5.02 -12.31 -24.22
N VAL A 306 5.51 -11.13 -23.84
CA VAL A 306 5.08 -10.44 -22.62
C VAL A 306 3.98 -9.42 -22.96
N ILE A 307 2.87 -9.44 -22.23
CA ILE A 307 1.77 -8.49 -22.38
C ILE A 307 1.38 -7.86 -21.04
N GLY A 308 0.59 -6.79 -21.06
CA GLY A 308 0.08 -6.11 -19.87
C GLY A 308 0.68 -4.72 -19.72
N SER A 309 1.19 -4.36 -18.53
CA SER A 309 1.85 -3.07 -18.30
C SER A 309 3.30 -3.21 -17.83
N GLN A 310 4.07 -2.12 -17.89
CA GLN A 310 5.45 -2.11 -17.42
C GLN A 310 5.56 -2.48 -15.94
N THR A 311 6.52 -3.34 -15.62
CA THR A 311 6.71 -3.87 -14.26
C THR A 311 7.40 -2.89 -13.31
N PHE A 312 7.43 -3.22 -12.02
CA PHE A 312 7.88 -2.34 -10.93
C PHE A 312 9.33 -1.83 -11.09
N GLY A 313 10.25 -2.67 -11.58
CA GLY A 313 11.65 -2.33 -11.79
C GLY A 313 12.58 -2.64 -10.63
N LYS A 314 12.33 -3.70 -9.85
CA LYS A 314 13.21 -4.11 -8.74
C LYS A 314 14.27 -5.10 -9.24
N GLY A 315 15.46 -4.59 -9.50
CA GLY A 315 16.62 -5.35 -9.96
C GLY A 315 17.69 -5.60 -8.91
N SER A 316 17.38 -5.45 -7.61
CA SER A 316 18.34 -5.61 -6.52
C SER A 316 18.26 -7.00 -5.86
N VAL A 317 19.42 -7.51 -5.44
CA VAL A 317 19.57 -8.80 -4.73
C VAL A 317 19.76 -8.55 -3.26
N GLN A 318 18.87 -9.10 -2.42
CA GLN A 318 19.04 -9.07 -0.98
C GLN A 318 19.58 -10.41 -0.46
N SER A 319 20.64 -10.36 0.33
CA SER A 319 21.09 -11.47 1.17
C SER A 319 20.55 -11.31 2.58
N VAL A 320 20.14 -12.41 3.20
CA VAL A 320 19.61 -12.45 4.55
C VAL A 320 20.60 -13.19 5.45
N TYR A 321 21.15 -12.48 6.44
CA TYR A 321 22.09 -13.02 7.42
C TYR A 321 21.39 -13.15 8.77
N SER A 322 21.08 -14.38 9.18
CA SER A 322 20.49 -14.63 10.50
C SER A 322 21.49 -14.31 11.62
N LEU A 323 21.01 -13.66 12.67
CA LEU A 323 21.79 -13.30 13.85
C LEU A 323 21.43 -14.20 15.03
N LYS A 324 22.30 -14.24 16.04
CA LYS A 324 22.19 -15.17 17.18
C LYS A 324 21.00 -14.88 18.09
N ASP A 325 20.52 -13.65 18.10
CA ASP A 325 19.36 -13.17 18.86
C ASP A 325 18.02 -13.49 18.16
N GLY A 326 18.06 -14.13 16.98
CA GLY A 326 16.88 -14.44 16.19
C GLY A 326 16.45 -13.32 15.25
N SER A 327 17.20 -12.20 15.18
CA SER A 327 17.02 -11.17 14.16
C SER A 327 17.74 -11.54 12.86
N ALA A 328 17.62 -10.70 11.81
CA ALA A 328 18.38 -10.89 10.57
C ALA A 328 18.75 -9.59 9.88
N LEU A 329 19.97 -9.50 9.37
CA LEU A 329 20.37 -8.44 8.45
C LEU A 329 19.95 -8.82 7.03
N LYS A 330 18.99 -8.09 6.46
CA LYS A 330 18.66 -8.15 5.04
C LYS A 330 19.42 -7.02 4.34
N MET A 331 20.35 -7.35 3.45
CA MET A 331 21.23 -6.36 2.84
C MET A 331 21.29 -6.55 1.33
N THR A 332 21.20 -5.44 0.59
CA THR A 332 21.42 -5.46 -0.85
C THR A 332 22.90 -5.68 -1.14
N VAL A 333 23.21 -6.76 -1.88
CA VAL A 333 24.61 -7.18 -2.15
C VAL A 333 24.96 -7.16 -3.64
N ALA A 334 23.96 -7.19 -4.50
CA ALA A 334 24.13 -7.27 -5.95
C ALA A 334 22.91 -6.70 -6.68
N GLN A 335 23.01 -6.63 -8.01
CA GLN A 335 21.89 -6.39 -8.92
C GLN A 335 21.75 -7.57 -9.89
N TYR A 336 20.55 -7.77 -10.43
CA TYR A 336 20.31 -8.72 -11.51
C TYR A 336 20.31 -8.02 -12.88
N LEU A 337 20.82 -8.73 -13.88
CA LEU A 337 20.64 -8.40 -15.29
C LEU A 337 19.87 -9.52 -15.98
N THR A 338 18.93 -9.15 -16.83
CA THR A 338 18.22 -10.07 -17.73
C THR A 338 19.11 -10.44 -18.92
N PRO A 339 18.73 -11.46 -19.72
CA PRO A 339 19.52 -11.87 -20.89
C PRO A 339 19.72 -10.69 -21.86
N GLY A 340 20.94 -10.54 -22.36
CA GLY A 340 21.35 -9.33 -23.10
C GLY A 340 22.08 -8.29 -22.23
N ASN A 341 22.34 -8.59 -20.95
CA ASN A 341 22.95 -7.69 -19.97
C ASN A 341 22.13 -6.41 -19.75
N GLU A 342 20.81 -6.55 -19.75
CA GLU A 342 19.89 -5.43 -19.52
C GLU A 342 19.52 -5.37 -18.03
N SER A 343 19.55 -4.17 -17.44
CA SER A 343 19.10 -4.00 -16.06
C SER A 343 17.63 -3.62 -16.00
N ILE A 344 16.90 -4.31 -15.13
CA ILE A 344 15.53 -3.97 -14.75
C ILE A 344 15.48 -2.92 -13.62
N GLN A 345 16.60 -2.63 -12.95
CA GLN A 345 16.62 -1.72 -11.80
C GLN A 345 16.18 -0.31 -12.21
N SER A 346 15.10 0.18 -11.60
CA SER A 346 14.44 1.47 -11.90
C SER A 346 13.88 1.59 -13.32
N VAL A 347 13.74 0.47 -14.03
CA VAL A 347 13.20 0.41 -15.39
C VAL A 347 12.06 -0.61 -15.49
N GLY A 348 12.27 -1.84 -15.02
CA GLY A 348 11.34 -2.94 -15.19
C GLY A 348 11.40 -3.59 -16.58
N ILE A 349 10.53 -4.57 -16.78
CA ILE A 349 10.26 -5.26 -18.03
C ILE A 349 9.16 -4.49 -18.76
N THR A 350 9.52 -3.85 -19.87
CA THR A 350 8.54 -3.32 -20.82
C THR A 350 7.82 -4.50 -21.50
N PRO A 351 6.49 -4.55 -21.57
CA PRO A 351 5.79 -5.60 -22.31
C PRO A 351 6.03 -5.47 -23.82
N ASP A 352 5.86 -6.57 -24.55
CA ASP A 352 5.85 -6.56 -26.02
C ASP A 352 4.56 -5.94 -26.56
N ILE A 353 3.42 -6.27 -25.94
CA ILE A 353 2.11 -5.70 -26.21
C ILE A 353 1.63 -5.02 -24.93
N GLN A 354 1.70 -3.69 -24.91
CA GLN A 354 1.16 -2.90 -23.80
C GLN A 354 -0.37 -2.88 -23.88
N LEU A 355 -1.03 -3.30 -22.81
CA LEU A 355 -2.47 -3.21 -22.65
C LEU A 355 -2.79 -2.08 -21.69
N VAL A 356 -3.54 -1.07 -22.14
CA VAL A 356 -3.88 0.12 -21.36
C VAL A 356 -5.37 0.06 -21.01
N PRO A 357 -5.73 -0.10 -19.73
CA PRO A 357 -7.14 -0.03 -19.34
C PRO A 357 -7.65 1.40 -19.52
N GLU A 358 -8.79 1.53 -20.19
CA GLU A 358 -9.47 2.79 -20.43
C GLU A 358 -10.87 2.73 -19.82
N SER A 359 -11.20 3.72 -18.99
CA SER A 359 -12.47 3.75 -18.27
C SER A 359 -13.22 5.05 -18.52
N VAL A 360 -14.54 4.95 -18.63
CA VAL A 360 -15.42 6.09 -18.85
C VAL A 360 -16.56 6.02 -17.85
N ALA A 361 -16.51 6.89 -16.84
CA ALA A 361 -17.60 7.18 -15.91
C ALA A 361 -18.05 8.63 -16.06
N LYS A 362 -19.18 8.97 -15.42
CA LYS A 362 -19.77 10.32 -15.50
C LYS A 362 -18.85 11.39 -14.90
N ASP A 363 -18.08 11.02 -13.90
CA ASP A 363 -17.29 11.86 -13.01
C ASP A 363 -15.79 11.56 -13.05
N LYS A 364 -15.39 10.46 -13.68
CA LYS A 364 -13.99 10.07 -13.90
C LYS A 364 -13.83 9.39 -15.24
N VAL A 365 -12.91 9.88 -16.05
CA VAL A 365 -12.54 9.28 -17.34
C VAL A 365 -11.03 9.12 -17.35
N ASP A 366 -10.57 7.92 -17.65
CA ASP A 366 -9.16 7.54 -17.70
C ASP A 366 -8.90 6.92 -19.09
N LEU A 367 -8.31 7.67 -20.02
CA LEU A 367 -7.96 7.23 -21.37
C LEU A 367 -6.45 7.18 -21.61
N ILE A 368 -5.66 7.71 -20.67
CA ILE A 368 -4.20 7.71 -20.74
C ILE A 368 -3.69 6.68 -19.74
N GLU A 369 -2.61 5.98 -20.12
CA GLU A 369 -1.89 5.11 -19.21
C GLU A 369 -1.56 5.86 -17.92
N SER A 370 -2.10 5.36 -16.80
CA SER A 370 -1.76 5.87 -15.49
C SER A 370 -0.28 5.64 -15.23
N GLN A 371 0.46 6.68 -14.86
CA GLN A 371 1.83 6.48 -14.36
C GLN A 371 1.76 5.67 -13.08
N THR A 372 2.25 4.44 -13.14
CA THR A 372 2.34 3.53 -12.01
C THR A 372 3.53 3.89 -11.13
N PHE A 373 3.39 3.63 -9.84
CA PHE A 373 4.46 3.84 -8.86
C PHE A 373 5.45 2.67 -8.96
N GLY A 374 6.71 2.95 -9.31
CA GLY A 374 7.74 1.93 -9.46
C GLY A 374 8.97 2.18 -8.59
N GLU A 375 9.98 1.32 -8.72
CA GLU A 375 11.25 1.40 -7.99
C GLU A 375 11.91 2.79 -8.14
N LYS A 376 11.83 3.40 -9.34
CA LYS A 376 12.38 4.73 -9.63
C LYS A 376 11.77 5.86 -8.81
N ASP A 377 10.58 5.64 -8.25
CA ASP A 377 9.84 6.62 -7.46
C ASP A 377 10.13 6.47 -5.96
N LEU A 378 10.85 5.41 -5.55
CA LEU A 378 11.33 5.23 -4.19
C LEU A 378 12.47 6.20 -3.88
N GLU A 379 12.46 6.74 -2.66
CA GLU A 379 13.60 7.48 -2.14
C GLU A 379 14.83 6.56 -2.06
N LYS A 380 16.00 7.07 -2.46
CA LYS A 380 17.29 6.34 -2.41
C LYS A 380 17.30 5.03 -3.21
N HIS A 381 16.43 4.87 -4.20
CA HIS A 381 16.51 3.73 -5.11
C HIS A 381 17.90 3.59 -5.75
N LEU A 382 18.30 2.36 -6.03
CA LEU A 382 19.56 2.09 -6.70
C LEU A 382 19.43 2.38 -8.19
N GLU A 383 20.53 2.82 -8.79
CA GLU A 383 20.62 3.01 -10.24
C GLU A 383 21.54 1.99 -10.88
N SER A 384 21.27 1.66 -12.14
CA SER A 384 22.12 0.79 -12.95
C SER A 384 22.73 1.53 -14.14
N LYS A 385 23.94 1.12 -14.53
CA LYS A 385 24.60 1.59 -15.76
C LYS A 385 24.16 0.82 -17.00
N PHE A 386 23.47 -0.30 -16.82
CA PHE A 386 22.98 -1.18 -17.88
C PHE A 386 21.49 -0.93 -18.21
N LYS A 387 21.01 0.30 -17.98
CA LYS A 387 19.62 0.67 -18.25
C LYS A 387 19.36 0.72 -19.75
N THR A 388 18.45 -0.13 -20.21
CA THR A 388 17.90 -0.06 -21.56
C THR A 388 16.40 0.19 -21.43
N ALA A 389 15.95 1.40 -21.75
CA ALA A 389 14.52 1.71 -21.79
C ALA A 389 13.94 1.20 -23.12
N GLY A 390 13.25 0.06 -23.08
CA GLY A 390 12.51 -0.46 -24.22
C GLY A 390 11.23 0.35 -24.49
N LYS A 391 10.66 0.15 -25.68
CA LYS A 391 9.27 0.55 -25.99
C LYS A 391 8.47 -0.69 -26.36
N PRO A 392 7.16 -0.74 -26.04
CA PRO A 392 6.30 -1.79 -26.55
C PRO A 392 6.31 -1.83 -28.08
N ILE A 393 6.14 -3.02 -28.65
CA ILE A 393 6.00 -3.20 -30.10
C ILE A 393 4.60 -2.76 -30.52
N TYR A 394 3.60 -3.12 -29.72
CA TYR A 394 2.22 -2.73 -29.89
C TYR A 394 1.67 -2.13 -28.60
N THR A 395 0.70 -1.23 -28.73
CA THR A 395 -0.08 -0.68 -27.61
C THR A 395 -1.55 -0.80 -27.98
N LEU A 396 -2.36 -1.29 -27.03
CA LEU A 396 -3.78 -1.53 -27.19
C LEU A 396 -4.51 -0.96 -25.97
N GLY A 397 -5.30 0.09 -26.19
CA GLY A 397 -6.31 0.52 -25.23
C GLY A 397 -7.47 -0.48 -25.18
N PHE A 398 -8.01 -0.74 -24.00
CA PHE A 398 -9.19 -1.59 -23.87
C PHE A 398 -10.20 -1.01 -22.89
N TYR A 399 -11.49 -1.16 -23.19
CA TYR A 399 -12.53 -0.61 -22.34
C TYR A 399 -12.70 -1.46 -21.09
N GLN A 400 -12.37 -0.89 -19.95
CA GLN A 400 -12.64 -1.43 -18.64
C GLN A 400 -13.75 -0.59 -17.99
N PRO A 401 -14.98 -1.12 -17.87
CA PRO A 401 -16.05 -0.42 -17.18
C PRO A 401 -15.61 -0.08 -15.76
N ASN A 402 -15.80 1.19 -15.37
CA ASN A 402 -15.54 1.60 -14.00
C ASN A 402 -16.65 1.01 -13.12
N GLU A 403 -16.37 -0.03 -12.33
CA GLU A 403 -17.36 -0.67 -11.44
C GLU A 403 -17.76 0.21 -10.24
N GLY A 404 -17.36 1.49 -10.24
CA GLY A 404 -17.31 2.34 -9.06
C GLY A 404 -16.08 1.99 -8.22
N ASP A 405 -15.49 2.97 -7.55
CA ASP A 405 -14.54 2.67 -6.47
C ASP A 405 -15.26 1.71 -5.52
N LYS A 406 -14.86 0.44 -5.49
CA LYS A 406 -15.20 -0.44 -4.37
C LYS A 406 -14.44 0.17 -3.19
N ASP A 407 -15.09 1.11 -2.51
CA ASP A 407 -14.56 1.96 -1.43
C ASP A 407 -13.98 1.18 -0.22
N ASP A 408 -13.97 -0.14 -0.27
CA ASP A 408 -13.45 -1.03 0.75
C ASP A 408 -12.51 -2.08 0.11
N PRO A 409 -11.18 -1.86 0.11
CA PRO A 409 -10.19 -2.86 -0.27
C PRO A 409 -10.36 -4.18 0.52
N GLU A 410 -10.98 -4.15 1.71
CA GLU A 410 -11.26 -5.35 2.50
C GLU A 410 -12.46 -6.17 1.96
N GLU A 411 -13.26 -5.64 1.02
CA GLU A 411 -14.34 -6.36 0.34
C GLU A 411 -13.92 -7.02 -0.98
N ASP A 412 -12.74 -6.70 -1.53
CA ASP A 412 -12.22 -7.40 -2.70
C ASP A 412 -11.71 -8.80 -2.31
N ARG A 413 -12.60 -9.78 -2.49
CA ARG A 413 -12.30 -11.19 -2.20
C ARG A 413 -11.49 -11.86 -3.29
N SER A 414 -11.27 -11.21 -4.44
CA SER A 414 -10.63 -11.82 -5.60
C SER A 414 -9.21 -12.31 -5.28
N ASP A 415 -8.46 -11.55 -4.48
CA ASP A 415 -7.09 -11.88 -4.04
C ASP A 415 -7.03 -13.13 -3.15
N TYR A 416 -8.09 -13.38 -2.37
CA TYR A 416 -8.23 -14.57 -1.51
C TYR A 416 -9.01 -15.71 -2.18
N SER A 417 -9.54 -15.47 -3.39
CA SER A 417 -10.21 -16.49 -4.16
C SER A 417 -9.19 -17.40 -4.86
N ASN A 418 -9.62 -18.64 -5.08
CA ASN A 418 -8.91 -19.61 -5.91
C ASN A 418 -9.35 -19.56 -7.38
N GLU A 419 -10.10 -18.53 -7.77
CA GLU A 419 -10.63 -18.39 -9.11
C GLU A 419 -9.76 -17.44 -9.94
N ILE A 420 -9.46 -17.87 -11.16
CA ILE A 420 -8.79 -17.03 -12.15
C ILE A 420 -9.89 -16.26 -12.89
N GLU A 421 -9.85 -14.93 -12.77
CA GLU A 421 -10.74 -14.02 -13.46
C GLU A 421 -10.51 -14.08 -14.99
N GLU A 422 -11.60 -14.12 -15.76
CA GLU A 422 -11.55 -14.11 -17.23
C GLU A 422 -11.69 -12.67 -17.76
N ASP A 423 -10.72 -11.83 -17.39
CA ASP A 423 -10.66 -10.43 -17.84
C ASP A 423 -10.18 -10.28 -19.29
N PHE A 424 -10.20 -9.04 -19.80
CA PHE A 424 -9.75 -8.73 -21.16
C PHE A 424 -8.31 -9.18 -21.45
N GLN A 425 -7.38 -9.05 -20.51
CA GLN A 425 -5.98 -9.40 -20.73
C GLN A 425 -5.82 -10.91 -20.89
N ILE A 426 -6.53 -11.70 -20.09
CA ILE A 426 -6.59 -13.16 -20.23
C ILE A 426 -7.24 -13.55 -21.56
N GLN A 427 -8.38 -12.95 -21.91
CA GLN A 427 -9.07 -13.21 -23.18
C GLN A 427 -8.21 -12.85 -24.41
N PHE A 428 -7.50 -11.72 -24.35
CA PHE A 428 -6.58 -11.30 -25.39
C PHE A 428 -5.39 -12.27 -25.51
N ALA A 429 -4.80 -12.69 -24.40
CA ALA A 429 -3.75 -13.71 -24.38
C ALA A 429 -4.23 -15.04 -24.98
N GLU A 430 -5.46 -15.47 -24.67
CA GLU A 430 -6.04 -16.68 -25.27
C GLU A 430 -6.18 -16.55 -26.79
N LYS A 431 -6.72 -15.43 -27.29
CA LYS A 431 -6.83 -15.16 -28.73
C LYS A 431 -5.45 -15.14 -29.40
N LEU A 432 -4.45 -14.54 -28.75
CA LEU A 432 -3.07 -14.50 -29.24
C LEU A 432 -2.47 -15.90 -29.34
N LEU A 433 -2.66 -16.75 -28.33
CA LEU A 433 -2.18 -18.14 -28.33
C LEU A 433 -2.88 -19.01 -29.39
N ARG A 434 -4.19 -18.86 -29.56
CA ARG A 434 -4.98 -19.63 -30.54
C ARG A 434 -4.65 -19.24 -31.99
N SER A 435 -4.30 -17.97 -32.21
CA SER A 435 -3.89 -17.45 -33.53
C SER A 435 -2.38 -17.53 -33.80
N ALA A 436 -1.59 -18.00 -32.83
CA ALA A 436 -0.13 -18.12 -32.97
C ALA A 436 0.24 -19.08 -34.11
N LYS A 437 1.14 -18.64 -34.99
CA LYS A 437 1.63 -19.43 -36.13
C LYS A 437 2.73 -20.43 -35.75
N GLY A 438 3.32 -20.24 -34.57
CA GLY A 438 4.33 -21.10 -33.98
C GLY A 438 4.71 -20.62 -32.58
N PRO A 439 5.61 -21.34 -31.89
CA PRO A 439 5.84 -21.17 -30.46
C PRO A 439 6.86 -20.10 -30.10
N GLU A 440 7.62 -19.59 -31.07
CA GLU A 440 8.64 -18.57 -30.82
C GLU A 440 8.02 -17.18 -30.69
N ARG A 441 8.57 -16.35 -29.80
CA ARG A 441 8.14 -14.97 -29.56
C ARG A 441 8.01 -14.17 -30.85
N LYS A 442 8.98 -14.31 -31.77
CA LYS A 442 8.99 -13.57 -33.03
C LYS A 442 7.81 -13.95 -33.93
N GLU A 443 7.52 -15.24 -34.07
CA GLU A 443 6.42 -15.73 -34.90
C GLU A 443 5.06 -15.31 -34.34
N MET A 444 4.91 -15.33 -33.01
CA MET A 444 3.72 -14.83 -32.32
C MET A 444 3.50 -13.34 -32.58
N LEU A 445 4.56 -12.52 -32.49
CA LEU A 445 4.48 -11.06 -32.71
C LEU A 445 4.25 -10.68 -34.18
N ASP A 446 4.85 -11.42 -35.11
CA ASP A 446 4.62 -11.25 -36.54
C ASP A 446 3.15 -11.58 -36.91
N GLY A 447 2.52 -12.51 -36.19
CA GLY A 447 1.10 -12.84 -36.32
C GLY A 447 0.15 -11.90 -35.56
N ALA A 448 0.62 -11.18 -34.55
CA ALA A 448 -0.21 -10.39 -33.64
C ALA A 448 -0.78 -9.11 -34.24
N LYS A 449 -0.18 -8.57 -35.32
CA LYS A 449 -0.55 -7.25 -35.88
C LYS A 449 -2.05 -7.13 -36.20
N ASP A 450 -2.59 -8.11 -36.92
CA ASP A 450 -3.99 -8.08 -37.36
C ASP A 450 -4.95 -8.29 -36.18
N LEU A 451 -4.55 -9.12 -35.20
CA LEU A 451 -5.31 -9.31 -33.97
C LEU A 451 -5.36 -8.01 -33.15
N VAL A 452 -4.21 -7.37 -32.90
CA VAL A 452 -4.14 -6.10 -32.18
C VAL A 452 -4.99 -5.04 -32.86
N ALA A 453 -4.89 -4.89 -34.19
CA ALA A 453 -5.69 -3.91 -34.92
C ALA A 453 -7.20 -4.21 -34.86
N THR A 454 -7.59 -5.48 -34.90
CA THR A 454 -8.99 -5.90 -34.81
C THR A 454 -9.55 -5.63 -33.42
N GLU A 455 -8.82 -6.02 -32.37
CA GLU A 455 -9.24 -5.78 -30.99
C GLU A 455 -9.25 -4.28 -30.67
N ALA A 456 -8.26 -3.51 -31.14
CA ALA A 456 -8.24 -2.05 -30.99
C ALA A 456 -9.50 -1.40 -31.58
N ALA A 457 -9.90 -1.79 -32.79
CA ALA A 457 -11.11 -1.26 -33.40
C ALA A 457 -12.39 -1.63 -32.63
N VAL A 458 -12.42 -2.80 -32.00
CA VAL A 458 -13.55 -3.24 -31.15
C VAL A 458 -13.58 -2.41 -29.87
N GLU A 459 -12.45 -2.24 -29.19
CA GLU A 459 -12.36 -1.50 -27.94
C GLU A 459 -12.54 0.01 -28.14
N ASP A 460 -11.94 0.60 -29.16
CA ASP A 460 -12.13 2.01 -29.55
C ASP A 460 -13.61 2.33 -29.77
N LYS A 461 -14.36 1.39 -30.36
CA LYS A 461 -15.80 1.56 -30.56
C LYS A 461 -16.55 1.59 -29.22
N LYS A 462 -16.19 0.72 -28.28
CA LYS A 462 -16.79 0.73 -26.92
C LYS A 462 -16.50 2.05 -26.20
N ILE A 463 -15.28 2.57 -26.33
CA ILE A 463 -14.88 3.86 -25.75
C ILE A 463 -15.64 5.02 -26.39
N GLN A 464 -15.76 5.04 -27.73
CA GLN A 464 -16.55 6.05 -28.43
C GLN A 464 -18.02 6.01 -28.01
N GLU A 465 -18.61 4.81 -27.87
CA GLU A 465 -19.98 4.63 -27.39
C GLU A 465 -20.14 5.14 -25.94
N ALA A 466 -19.18 4.83 -25.06
CA ALA A 466 -19.19 5.28 -23.67
C ALA A 466 -19.00 6.81 -23.52
N LEU A 467 -18.09 7.41 -24.30
CA LEU A 467 -17.87 8.86 -24.33
C LEU A 467 -19.06 9.62 -24.93
N ALA A 468 -19.67 9.07 -25.98
CA ALA A 468 -20.89 9.63 -26.56
C ALA A 468 -22.04 9.65 -25.55
N ALA A 469 -22.15 8.62 -24.69
CA ALA A 469 -23.16 8.55 -23.64
C ALA A 469 -23.03 9.66 -22.59
N ILE A 470 -21.84 10.26 -22.43
CA ILE A 470 -21.59 11.43 -21.57
C ILE A 470 -21.41 12.74 -22.36
N GLY A 471 -21.76 12.75 -23.65
CA GLY A 471 -21.81 13.95 -24.49
C GLY A 471 -20.48 14.38 -25.14
N VAL A 472 -19.50 13.49 -25.17
CA VAL A 472 -18.19 13.72 -25.80
C VAL A 472 -18.16 13.06 -27.19
N ASP A 473 -17.92 13.86 -28.22
CA ASP A 473 -17.66 13.35 -29.58
C ASP A 473 -16.17 12.98 -29.69
N TRP A 474 -15.88 11.68 -29.61
CA TRP A 474 -14.52 11.14 -29.69
C TRP A 474 -14.10 10.72 -31.11
N SER A 475 -14.80 11.19 -32.15
CA SER A 475 -14.51 10.82 -33.53
C SER A 475 -13.22 11.44 -34.06
N LEU A 476 -12.43 10.61 -34.77
CA LEU A 476 -11.27 11.05 -35.53
C LEU A 476 -11.66 11.25 -37.00
N ALA A 477 -11.37 12.44 -37.54
CA ALA A 477 -11.51 12.73 -38.97
C ALA A 477 -10.24 13.43 -39.48
N PRO A 478 -9.96 13.37 -40.81
CA PRO A 478 -8.81 14.07 -41.40
C PRO A 478 -8.86 15.56 -41.08
N ALA A 479 -7.67 16.15 -40.86
CA ALA A 479 -7.54 17.58 -40.58
C ALA A 479 -8.20 18.46 -41.66
N ASP A 480 -9.08 19.36 -41.23
CA ASP A 480 -9.86 20.29 -42.07
C ASP A 480 -9.32 21.74 -42.00
N GLY A 481 -8.18 21.94 -41.35
CA GLY A 481 -7.52 23.22 -41.17
C GLY A 481 -6.55 23.18 -39.99
N LYS A 482 -6.05 24.36 -39.58
CA LYS A 482 -5.23 24.49 -38.37
C LYS A 482 -6.08 24.97 -37.20
N PRO A 483 -6.34 24.13 -36.18
CA PRO A 483 -7.01 24.55 -34.96
C PRO A 483 -6.05 25.39 -34.08
N GLN A 484 -6.61 26.19 -33.18
CA GLN A 484 -5.83 26.97 -32.22
C GLN A 484 -6.62 27.11 -30.92
N ALA A 485 -6.03 26.74 -29.78
CA ALA A 485 -6.70 26.76 -28.49
C ALA A 485 -6.51 28.10 -27.77
N SER A 486 -7.59 28.62 -27.20
CA SER A 486 -7.58 29.57 -26.10
C SER A 486 -8.08 28.85 -24.85
N VAL A 487 -7.21 28.71 -23.85
CA VAL A 487 -7.45 27.87 -22.66
C VAL A 487 -7.77 28.76 -21.47
N THR A 488 -8.80 28.39 -20.71
CA THR A 488 -9.11 28.99 -19.40
C THR A 488 -9.27 27.91 -18.35
N PHE A 489 -8.85 28.21 -17.13
CA PHE A 489 -8.93 27.29 -15.99
C PHE A 489 -9.60 27.98 -14.82
N ASN A 490 -10.56 27.29 -14.20
CA ASN A 490 -11.31 27.78 -13.05
C ASN A 490 -11.43 26.68 -12.00
N ILE A 491 -11.46 27.10 -10.74
CA ILE A 491 -11.79 26.23 -9.63
C ILE A 491 -13.20 26.61 -9.16
N ARG A 492 -14.14 25.66 -9.29
CA ARG A 492 -15.46 25.79 -8.67
C ARG A 492 -15.35 25.26 -7.25
N SER A 493 -14.97 26.16 -6.34
CA SER A 493 -14.83 25.94 -4.89
C SER A 493 -15.65 26.98 -4.14
N THR A 494 -16.14 26.65 -2.95
CA THR A 494 -16.86 27.62 -2.10
C THR A 494 -15.95 28.77 -1.64
N ALA A 495 -14.63 28.57 -1.69
CA ALA A 495 -13.61 29.54 -1.32
C ALA A 495 -13.03 30.34 -2.52
N GLY A 496 -13.61 30.22 -3.72
CA GLY A 496 -13.12 30.89 -4.93
C GLY A 496 -11.98 30.12 -5.61
N GLN A 497 -10.89 30.80 -5.98
CA GLN A 497 -9.76 30.21 -6.72
C GLN A 497 -8.75 29.46 -5.82
N VAL A 498 -9.16 29.04 -4.63
CA VAL A 498 -8.33 28.22 -3.72
C VAL A 498 -9.03 26.89 -3.40
N LEU A 499 -8.21 25.86 -3.24
CA LEU A 499 -8.65 24.56 -2.74
C LEU A 499 -8.77 24.68 -1.22
N LYS A 500 -9.84 24.13 -0.63
CA LYS A 500 -10.03 24.11 0.81
C LYS A 500 -10.11 22.67 1.30
N ALA A 501 -9.36 22.36 2.35
CA ALA A 501 -9.34 21.03 2.93
C ALA A 501 -10.76 20.56 3.31
N GLY A 502 -11.05 19.28 3.09
CA GLY A 502 -12.35 18.67 3.36
C GLY A 502 -13.46 19.03 2.37
N GLU A 503 -13.20 19.90 1.39
CA GLU A 503 -14.16 20.22 0.33
C GLU A 503 -13.98 19.30 -0.87
N GLU A 504 -15.10 18.97 -1.50
CA GLU A 504 -15.13 18.44 -2.85
C GLU A 504 -15.19 19.64 -3.81
N VAL A 505 -14.13 19.81 -4.59
CA VAL A 505 -14.00 20.90 -5.55
C VAL A 505 -14.09 20.37 -6.96
N GLN A 506 -14.40 21.25 -7.89
CA GLN A 506 -14.56 20.92 -9.29
C GLN A 506 -13.53 21.75 -10.08
N LEU A 507 -12.52 21.07 -10.64
CA LEU A 507 -11.50 21.69 -11.48
C LEU A 507 -12.06 21.78 -12.90
N GLU A 508 -12.25 22.98 -13.42
CA GLU A 508 -12.83 23.19 -14.76
C GLU A 508 -11.77 23.75 -15.71
N LEU A 509 -11.49 23.00 -16.78
CA LEU A 509 -10.66 23.47 -17.90
C LEU A 509 -11.55 23.68 -19.11
N SER A 510 -11.43 24.82 -19.77
CA SER A 510 -12.19 25.14 -20.99
C SER A 510 -11.25 25.48 -22.13
N VAL A 511 -11.53 24.92 -23.30
CA VAL A 511 -10.81 25.15 -24.55
C VAL A 511 -11.77 25.77 -25.56
N HIS A 512 -11.46 26.99 -25.99
CA HIS A 512 -12.12 27.65 -27.11
C HIS A 512 -11.24 27.55 -28.37
N ASN A 513 -11.80 27.07 -29.47
CA ASN A 513 -11.06 26.96 -30.74
C ASN A 513 -11.15 28.27 -31.54
N VAL A 514 -10.09 29.08 -31.50
CA VAL A 514 -9.94 30.32 -32.28
C VAL A 514 -9.34 30.09 -33.67
N GLY A 515 -9.02 28.84 -34.00
CA GLY A 515 -8.42 28.44 -35.27
C GLY A 515 -9.43 28.29 -36.41
N LYS A 516 -8.95 27.76 -37.53
CA LYS A 516 -9.75 27.52 -38.75
C LYS A 516 -10.04 26.03 -39.02
N GLY A 517 -9.37 25.13 -38.31
CA GLY A 517 -9.64 23.69 -38.34
C GLY A 517 -10.24 23.22 -37.02
N SER A 518 -10.77 22.00 -37.02
CA SER A 518 -11.34 21.30 -35.88
C SER A 518 -10.24 20.58 -35.09
N PHE A 519 -10.35 20.59 -33.77
CA PHE A 519 -9.65 19.61 -32.93
C PHE A 519 -10.39 18.28 -32.96
N HIS A 520 -9.67 17.15 -32.93
CA HIS A 520 -10.21 15.80 -32.81
C HIS A 520 -9.54 15.04 -31.66
N GLN A 521 -10.33 14.27 -30.90
CA GLN A 521 -9.85 13.52 -29.74
C GLN A 521 -8.97 14.37 -28.80
N LEU A 522 -9.35 15.63 -28.61
CA LEU A 522 -8.58 16.54 -27.77
C LEU A 522 -8.76 16.17 -26.31
N ILE A 523 -7.64 16.03 -25.61
CA ILE A 523 -7.56 15.74 -24.19
C ILE A 523 -6.43 16.55 -23.57
N ALA A 524 -6.58 16.91 -22.30
CA ALA A 524 -5.48 17.39 -21.48
C ALA A 524 -5.28 16.48 -20.27
N SER A 525 -4.05 16.34 -19.79
CA SER A 525 -3.74 15.72 -18.51
C SER A 525 -2.87 16.65 -17.66
N THR A 526 -2.96 16.52 -16.34
CA THR A 526 -2.18 17.35 -15.42
C THR A 526 -0.86 16.71 -15.01
N GLU A 527 0.19 17.52 -14.93
CA GLU A 527 1.48 17.20 -14.30
C GLU A 527 1.63 18.05 -13.04
N SER A 528 1.94 17.40 -11.91
CA SER A 528 2.19 18.07 -10.62
C SER A 528 3.00 17.14 -9.69
N GLU A 529 3.78 17.74 -8.79
CA GLU A 529 4.42 17.03 -7.67
C GLU A 529 3.39 16.58 -6.61
N ASN A 530 2.21 17.18 -6.60
CA ASN A 530 1.12 16.76 -5.74
C ASN A 530 0.34 15.61 -6.41
N PHE A 531 0.41 14.42 -5.82
CA PHE A 531 -0.31 13.24 -6.31
C PHE A 531 -1.83 13.45 -6.48
N LEU A 532 -2.45 14.32 -5.68
CA LEU A 532 -3.88 14.65 -5.80
C LEU A 532 -4.20 15.43 -7.08
N LEU A 533 -3.20 16.12 -7.63
CA LEU A 533 -3.33 16.97 -8.82
C LEU A 533 -2.63 16.38 -10.04
N LYS A 534 -1.93 15.25 -9.89
CA LYS A 534 -1.21 14.56 -10.97
C LYS A 534 -2.17 13.67 -11.77
N ASN A 535 -1.95 13.55 -13.08
CA ASN A 535 -2.68 12.68 -14.01
C ASN A 535 -4.21 12.86 -13.98
N ARG A 536 -4.72 14.08 -13.81
CA ARG A 536 -6.14 14.38 -13.96
C ARG A 536 -6.45 14.67 -15.41
N GLU A 537 -7.37 13.93 -16.00
CA GLU A 537 -7.70 14.02 -17.42
C GLU A 537 -8.92 14.92 -17.68
N PHE A 538 -8.81 15.73 -18.73
CA PHE A 538 -9.82 16.67 -19.21
C PHE A 538 -10.18 16.33 -20.65
N ILE A 539 -11.37 15.77 -20.85
CA ILE A 539 -11.76 15.14 -22.11
C ILE A 539 -12.62 16.11 -22.93
N PHE A 540 -12.10 16.61 -24.05
CA PHE A 540 -12.84 17.56 -24.88
C PHE A 540 -13.41 16.94 -26.15
N GLY A 541 -12.72 15.93 -26.70
CA GLY A 541 -13.12 15.29 -27.95
C GLY A 541 -12.98 16.26 -29.12
N LYS A 542 -14.00 16.32 -29.97
CA LYS A 542 -14.05 17.23 -31.11
C LYS A 542 -14.41 18.66 -30.69
N ILE A 543 -13.66 19.65 -31.20
CA ILE A 543 -13.98 21.08 -31.04
C ILE A 543 -13.90 21.77 -32.40
N ALA A 544 -15.05 22.15 -32.96
CA ALA A 544 -15.11 22.87 -34.24
C ALA A 544 -14.59 24.32 -34.12
N PRO A 545 -14.22 24.97 -35.23
CA PRO A 545 -13.87 26.40 -35.23
C PRO A 545 -14.95 27.27 -34.57
N GLY A 546 -14.56 28.11 -33.61
CA GLY A 546 -15.45 28.97 -32.84
C GLY A 546 -16.23 28.28 -31.72
N GLU A 547 -16.08 26.97 -31.53
CA GLU A 547 -16.71 26.23 -30.43
C GLU A 547 -15.87 26.32 -29.15
N THR A 548 -16.54 26.23 -28.00
CA THR A 548 -15.90 26.06 -26.70
C THR A 548 -16.35 24.75 -26.09
N ARG A 549 -15.41 23.96 -25.58
CA ARG A 549 -15.71 22.80 -24.72
C ARG A 549 -15.07 22.99 -23.35
N SER A 550 -15.79 22.55 -22.33
CA SER A 550 -15.37 22.60 -20.94
C SER A 550 -15.47 21.21 -20.36
N TRP A 551 -14.46 20.83 -19.57
CA TRP A 551 -14.46 19.59 -18.83
C TRP A 551 -14.21 19.89 -17.36
N THR A 552 -14.89 19.15 -16.49
CA THR A 552 -14.77 19.32 -15.05
C THR A 552 -14.34 18.02 -14.40
N VAL A 553 -13.32 18.09 -13.56
CA VAL A 553 -12.83 16.95 -12.78
C VAL A 553 -13.15 17.19 -11.30
N PRO A 554 -13.92 16.30 -10.65
CA PRO A 554 -14.12 16.34 -9.20
C PRO A 554 -12.80 16.03 -8.49
N LEU A 555 -12.56 16.73 -7.41
CA LEU A 555 -11.40 16.50 -6.55
C LEU A 555 -11.82 16.65 -5.09
N LYS A 556 -11.74 15.54 -4.35
CA LYS A 556 -11.93 15.54 -2.90
C LYS A 556 -10.61 15.92 -2.22
N ILE A 557 -10.58 17.09 -1.58
CA ILE A 557 -9.42 17.50 -0.80
C ILE A 557 -9.52 16.83 0.58
N PRO A 558 -8.49 16.08 1.03
CA PRO A 558 -8.52 15.49 2.37
C PRO A 558 -8.75 16.55 3.45
N ALA A 559 -9.58 16.25 4.46
CA ALA A 559 -9.79 17.18 5.58
C ALA A 559 -8.50 17.42 6.38
N ALA A 560 -7.60 16.43 6.42
CA ALA A 560 -6.26 16.52 6.97
C ALA A 560 -5.26 17.23 6.03
N ALA A 561 -5.66 17.79 4.88
CA ALA A 561 -4.75 18.52 4.01
C ALA A 561 -4.18 19.75 4.74
N LEU A 562 -2.86 19.91 4.64
CA LEU A 562 -2.14 21.06 5.15
C LEU A 562 -2.09 22.18 4.10
N ARG A 563 -1.75 23.37 4.57
CA ARG A 563 -1.54 24.52 3.67
C ARG A 563 -0.38 24.23 2.72
N ARG A 564 -0.60 24.35 1.40
CA ARG A 564 0.43 24.11 0.37
C ARG A 564 0.13 24.87 -0.94
N GLU A 565 1.16 25.02 -1.77
CA GLU A 565 1.06 25.55 -3.13
C GLU A 565 1.61 24.53 -4.12
N ASP A 566 0.87 24.27 -5.19
CA ASP A 566 1.20 23.25 -6.16
C ASP A 566 1.13 23.83 -7.58
N LYS A 567 2.24 23.70 -8.31
CA LYS A 567 2.26 23.98 -9.75
C LYS A 567 1.53 22.85 -10.47
N VAL A 568 0.64 23.21 -11.39
CA VAL A 568 -0.08 22.28 -12.25
C VAL A 568 0.14 22.68 -13.70
N VAL A 569 0.65 21.74 -14.49
CA VAL A 569 0.81 21.89 -15.95
C VAL A 569 -0.25 21.03 -16.62
N PHE A 570 -1.00 21.60 -17.55
CA PHE A 570 -1.98 20.90 -18.38
C PHE A 570 -1.35 20.63 -19.74
N ALA A 571 -0.95 19.38 -19.97
CA ALA A 571 -0.36 18.90 -21.22
C ALA A 571 -1.46 18.35 -22.14
N PHE A 572 -1.47 18.77 -23.40
CA PHE A 572 -2.52 18.38 -24.36
C PHE A 572 -2.07 17.23 -25.28
N ARG A 573 -3.04 16.43 -25.76
CA ARG A 573 -2.90 15.50 -26.89
C ARG A 573 -4.08 15.67 -27.84
N GLU A 574 -3.85 15.45 -29.14
CA GLU A 574 -4.84 15.65 -30.21
C GLU A 574 -4.63 14.60 -31.31
N GLY A 575 -5.72 14.04 -31.84
CA GLY A 575 -5.69 12.85 -32.70
C GLY A 575 -5.02 13.01 -34.06
N ASN A 576 -4.92 14.24 -34.60
CA ASN A 576 -4.20 14.55 -35.83
C ASN A 576 -2.78 15.13 -35.58
N GLY A 577 -2.33 15.19 -34.32
CA GLY A 577 -1.04 15.74 -33.93
C GLY A 577 -0.96 17.28 -33.92
N GLN A 578 -2.10 17.99 -34.03
CA GLN A 578 -2.15 19.46 -33.96
C GLN A 578 -2.30 19.93 -32.51
N VAL A 579 -1.29 19.61 -31.69
CA VAL A 579 -1.32 19.76 -30.23
C VAL A 579 -1.24 21.23 -29.77
N PRO A 580 -2.14 21.70 -28.89
CA PRO A 580 -2.04 23.00 -28.22
C PRO A 580 -0.77 23.18 -27.36
N GLU A 581 -0.41 24.42 -27.05
CA GLU A 581 0.62 24.69 -26.03
C GLU A 581 0.15 24.30 -24.63
N ASN A 582 1.08 23.84 -23.79
CA ASN A 582 0.79 23.51 -22.40
C ASN A 582 0.32 24.74 -21.62
N PHE A 583 -0.76 24.59 -20.86
CA PHE A 583 -1.27 25.63 -19.97
C PHE A 583 -0.75 25.38 -18.55
N GLN A 584 -0.50 26.41 -17.74
CA GLN A 584 0.02 26.25 -16.38
C GLN A 584 -0.76 27.10 -15.39
N SER A 585 -0.97 26.58 -14.19
CA SER A 585 -1.60 27.29 -13.08
C SER A 585 -0.90 26.96 -11.75
N MET A 586 -1.05 27.84 -10.76
CA MET A 586 -0.61 27.61 -9.39
C MET A 586 -1.84 27.47 -8.51
N LEU A 587 -1.99 26.32 -7.87
CA LEU A 587 -3.11 26.05 -6.98
C LEU A 587 -2.66 26.19 -5.53
N VAL A 588 -3.49 26.85 -4.71
CA VAL A 588 -3.26 27.00 -3.27
C VAL A 588 -4.27 26.14 -2.54
N THR A 589 -3.80 25.29 -1.63
CA THR A 589 -4.66 24.57 -0.68
C THR A 589 -4.60 25.26 0.68
N GLU A 590 -5.76 25.62 1.20
CA GLU A 590 -5.93 26.16 2.55
C GLU A 590 -6.48 25.08 3.49
N PRO A 591 -5.90 24.90 4.70
CA PRO A 591 -6.32 23.90 5.65
C PRO A 591 -7.62 24.33 6.35
N LEU A 592 -8.36 23.36 6.90
CA LEU A 592 -9.43 23.66 7.84
C LEU A 592 -8.86 24.07 9.20
N PRO A 593 -9.55 24.93 9.97
CA PRO A 593 -9.31 25.03 11.39
C PRO A 593 -9.37 23.64 12.01
N ARG A 594 -8.38 23.29 12.84
CA ARG A 594 -8.26 21.94 13.41
C ARG A 594 -8.67 21.89 14.87
N PRO A 595 -9.27 20.79 15.34
CA PRO A 595 -9.41 20.57 16.76
C PRO A 595 -8.02 20.37 17.39
N THR A 596 -7.93 20.67 18.67
CA THR A 596 -6.78 20.31 19.50
C THR A 596 -7.37 19.83 20.80
N PHE A 597 -7.03 18.61 21.20
CA PHE A 597 -7.68 18.03 22.36
C PHE A 597 -6.92 18.37 23.64
N ALA A 598 -7.67 18.49 24.71
CA ALA A 598 -7.20 18.28 26.06
C ALA A 598 -8.18 17.32 26.73
N PHE A 599 -7.72 16.45 27.63
CA PHE A 599 -8.61 15.59 28.38
C PHE A 599 -8.19 15.48 29.84
N GLN A 600 -9.15 15.20 30.69
CA GLN A 600 -8.92 14.75 32.06
C GLN A 600 -9.77 13.51 32.30
N TYR A 601 -9.38 12.66 33.24
CA TYR A 601 -10.14 11.47 33.57
C TYR A 601 -10.40 11.34 35.07
N GLU A 602 -11.48 10.63 35.42
CA GLU A 602 -11.79 10.20 36.77
C GLU A 602 -12.05 8.69 36.77
N LEU A 603 -11.66 8.02 37.87
CA LEU A 603 -11.85 6.58 38.09
C LEU A 603 -13.01 6.34 39.06
N PHE A 604 -13.88 5.37 38.74
CA PHE A 604 -15.05 5.00 39.53
C PHE A 604 -15.14 3.50 39.73
N ASP A 605 -15.41 3.11 40.97
CA ASP A 605 -15.60 1.75 41.48
C ASP A 605 -16.84 1.65 42.39
N ASP A 606 -17.68 2.68 42.44
CA ASP A 606 -18.72 2.87 43.47
C ASP A 606 -20.17 2.67 42.99
N GLY A 607 -20.36 2.06 41.82
CA GLY A 607 -21.68 1.88 41.22
C GLY A 607 -22.06 2.96 40.21
N ARG A 608 -21.39 4.13 40.22
CA ARG A 608 -21.59 5.16 39.20
C ARG A 608 -20.98 4.71 37.88
N HIS A 609 -21.54 5.20 36.78
CA HIS A 609 -21.06 4.87 35.42
C HIS A 609 -20.97 3.35 35.20
N GLU A 610 -21.91 2.58 35.76
CA GLU A 610 -21.96 1.12 35.67
C GLU A 610 -20.74 0.36 36.25
N SER A 611 -19.92 1.02 37.06
CA SER A 611 -18.85 0.39 37.83
C SER A 611 -19.41 -0.52 38.94
N ARG A 612 -18.57 -1.43 39.45
CA ARG A 612 -18.86 -2.34 40.57
C ARG A 612 -17.56 -2.65 41.30
N GLY A 613 -17.41 -2.09 42.49
CA GLY A 613 -16.27 -2.28 43.37
C GLY A 613 -16.62 -1.89 44.80
N ASN A 614 -15.59 -1.58 45.59
CA ASN A 614 -15.71 -1.34 47.03
C ASN A 614 -15.84 0.16 47.41
N ALA A 615 -15.92 1.05 46.41
CA ALA A 615 -16.05 2.51 46.55
C ALA A 615 -14.85 3.21 47.22
N ASN A 616 -13.65 2.66 47.05
CA ASN A 616 -12.38 3.24 47.52
C ASN A 616 -11.66 4.09 46.46
N ARG A 617 -12.22 4.22 45.24
CA ARG A 617 -11.67 4.93 44.08
C ARG A 617 -10.34 4.36 43.56
N ARG A 618 -10.15 3.05 43.69
CA ARG A 618 -8.97 2.34 43.19
C ARG A 618 -9.44 1.14 42.41
N ALA A 619 -8.74 0.84 41.32
CA ALA A 619 -9.00 -0.37 40.57
C ALA A 619 -8.38 -1.55 41.31
N GLU A 620 -9.16 -2.59 41.56
CA GLU A 620 -8.69 -3.82 42.22
C GLU A 620 -9.08 -5.09 41.44
N PRO A 621 -8.26 -6.16 41.53
CA PRO A 621 -8.61 -7.45 40.93
C PRO A 621 -10.00 -7.96 41.36
N GLY A 622 -10.84 -8.26 40.37
CA GLY A 622 -12.21 -8.73 40.55
C GLY A 622 -13.28 -7.63 40.53
N GLU A 623 -12.90 -6.36 40.37
CA GLU A 623 -13.81 -5.23 40.23
C GLU A 623 -14.10 -4.91 38.75
N LYS A 624 -15.18 -4.16 38.54
CA LYS A 624 -15.52 -3.53 37.26
C LYS A 624 -15.38 -2.03 37.44
N ASP A 625 -14.35 -1.45 36.85
CA ASP A 625 -14.04 -0.03 36.95
C ASP A 625 -14.61 0.75 35.77
N ALA A 626 -14.93 2.02 36.01
CA ALA A 626 -15.28 2.98 34.97
C ALA A 626 -14.29 4.15 34.94
N ILE A 627 -13.83 4.51 33.75
CA ILE A 627 -13.05 5.70 33.48
C ILE A 627 -13.96 6.71 32.79
N LYS A 628 -14.25 7.80 33.49
CA LYS A 628 -14.96 8.95 32.89
C LYS A 628 -13.92 9.92 32.35
N VAL A 629 -14.03 10.28 31.08
CA VAL A 629 -13.07 11.15 30.39
C VAL A 629 -13.80 12.41 29.96
N LEU A 630 -13.40 13.55 30.52
CA LEU A 630 -13.85 14.86 30.04
C LEU A 630 -12.88 15.32 28.95
N VAL A 631 -13.36 15.32 27.73
CA VAL A 631 -12.62 15.77 26.54
C VAL A 631 -13.00 17.22 26.27
N LYS A 632 -12.02 18.09 26.09
CA LYS A 632 -12.17 19.46 25.65
C LYS A 632 -11.49 19.66 24.30
N ASN A 633 -12.15 20.37 23.41
CA ASN A 633 -11.53 20.85 22.19
C ASN A 633 -11.02 22.28 22.43
N GLU A 634 -9.72 22.44 22.55
CA GLU A 634 -9.04 23.73 22.70
C GLU A 634 -8.66 24.36 21.36
N GLY A 635 -8.78 23.60 20.27
CA GLY A 635 -8.46 24.04 18.93
C GLY A 635 -9.55 24.93 18.31
N PRO A 636 -9.19 25.70 17.28
CA PRO A 636 -10.14 26.57 16.57
C PRO A 636 -11.11 25.80 15.66
N GLY A 637 -10.86 24.52 15.38
CA GLY A 637 -11.69 23.68 14.52
C GLY A 637 -12.62 22.75 15.28
N THR A 638 -13.79 22.47 14.72
CA THR A 638 -14.71 21.46 15.24
C THR A 638 -14.19 20.05 14.95
N SER A 639 -14.24 19.17 15.95
CA SER A 639 -14.05 17.72 15.75
C SER A 639 -15.41 17.08 15.46
N LYS A 640 -15.59 16.48 14.28
CA LYS A 640 -16.88 15.87 13.89
C LYS A 640 -16.96 14.39 14.23
N LYS A 641 -15.81 13.70 14.27
CA LYS A 641 -15.72 12.27 14.54
C LYS A 641 -14.74 12.02 15.70
N THR A 642 -15.08 12.60 16.86
CA THR A 642 -14.29 12.40 18.06
C THR A 642 -14.48 10.97 18.59
N VAL A 643 -13.37 10.27 18.80
CA VAL A 643 -13.37 8.93 19.38
C VAL A 643 -12.44 8.93 20.58
N VAL A 644 -12.96 8.48 21.71
CA VAL A 644 -12.19 8.22 22.93
C VAL A 644 -11.94 6.71 23.00
N ASN A 645 -10.67 6.32 23.06
CA ASN A 645 -10.25 4.92 23.12
C ASN A 645 -9.45 4.66 24.39
N LEU A 646 -9.73 3.53 25.03
CA LEU A 646 -8.95 2.90 26.07
C LEU A 646 -8.35 1.62 25.49
N LYS A 647 -7.02 1.54 25.40
CA LYS A 647 -6.28 0.35 24.96
C LYS A 647 -5.65 -0.33 26.17
N ASN A 648 -5.66 -1.65 26.18
CA ASN A 648 -4.94 -2.46 27.16
C ASN A 648 -3.49 -2.65 26.71
N LEU A 649 -2.51 -2.30 27.55
CA LEU A 649 -1.09 -2.48 27.26
C LEU A 649 -0.48 -3.71 27.97
N ASP A 650 -1.20 -4.32 28.90
CA ASP A 650 -0.67 -5.38 29.77
C ASP A 650 -0.96 -6.81 29.27
N GLY A 651 -1.84 -6.98 28.29
CA GLY A 651 -2.30 -8.27 27.76
C GLY A 651 -3.34 -8.95 28.66
N GLY A 652 -3.21 -10.27 28.87
CA GLY A 652 -4.21 -11.09 29.55
C GLY A 652 -4.55 -10.66 30.98
N GLY A 653 -5.83 -10.80 31.33
CA GLY A 653 -6.36 -10.49 32.67
C GLY A 653 -6.92 -9.09 32.85
N ILE A 654 -6.88 -8.25 31.81
CA ILE A 654 -7.61 -6.97 31.75
C ILE A 654 -8.65 -7.05 30.65
N PHE A 655 -9.91 -6.83 31.01
CA PHE A 655 -11.04 -6.92 30.09
C PHE A 655 -11.65 -5.55 29.89
N LEU A 656 -11.70 -5.08 28.64
CA LEU A 656 -12.35 -3.83 28.29
C LEU A 656 -13.83 -4.11 28.02
N GLY A 657 -14.70 -3.79 28.98
CA GLY A 657 -16.16 -3.91 28.80
C GLY A 657 -16.72 -2.85 27.85
N LYS A 658 -16.09 -1.66 27.83
CA LYS A 658 -16.36 -0.58 26.87
C LYS A 658 -15.06 0.19 26.66
N GLY A 659 -14.23 -0.29 25.74
CA GLY A 659 -12.92 0.32 25.44
C GLY A 659 -12.99 1.51 24.48
N ARG A 660 -14.13 1.76 23.83
CA ARG A 660 -14.25 2.81 22.81
C ARG A 660 -15.59 3.52 22.95
N GLU A 661 -15.56 4.83 22.81
CA GLU A 661 -16.75 5.67 22.75
C GLU A 661 -16.62 6.73 21.67
N LYS A 662 -17.63 6.81 20.81
CA LYS A 662 -17.78 7.88 19.84
C LYS A 662 -18.55 9.01 20.50
N LEU A 663 -17.97 10.20 20.52
CA LEU A 663 -18.68 11.40 20.94
C LEU A 663 -19.31 12.04 19.69
N GLU A 664 -20.51 12.60 19.83
CA GLU A 664 -21.04 13.46 18.77
C GLU A 664 -20.16 14.72 18.64
N GLU A 665 -20.37 15.49 17.57
CA GLU A 665 -19.63 16.71 17.23
C GLU A 665 -19.20 17.53 18.46
N LEU A 666 -17.90 17.85 18.51
CA LEU A 666 -17.24 18.60 19.56
C LEU A 666 -16.72 19.94 19.00
N PRO A 667 -17.51 21.03 19.09
CA PRO A 667 -17.13 22.35 18.61
C PRO A 667 -15.90 22.92 19.32
N ALA A 668 -15.29 23.93 18.70
CA ALA A 668 -14.19 24.68 19.30
C ALA A 668 -14.59 25.25 20.69
N GLY A 669 -13.74 25.02 21.69
CA GLY A 669 -13.95 25.43 23.08
C GLY A 669 -14.91 24.55 23.88
N ALA A 670 -15.63 23.62 23.26
CA ALA A 670 -16.60 22.77 23.94
C ALA A 670 -15.94 21.59 24.67
N SER A 671 -16.68 21.01 25.61
CA SER A 671 -16.29 19.77 26.29
C SER A 671 -17.41 18.74 26.25
N LYS A 672 -17.04 17.46 26.15
CA LYS A 672 -17.95 16.31 26.24
C LYS A 672 -17.34 15.21 27.08
N GLU A 673 -18.19 14.34 27.62
CA GLU A 673 -17.78 13.25 28.48
C GLU A 673 -17.91 11.91 27.75
N ALA A 674 -16.90 11.06 27.90
CA ALA A 674 -16.95 9.63 27.60
C ALA A 674 -16.90 8.82 28.90
N SER A 675 -17.49 7.64 28.90
CA SER A 675 -17.44 6.63 29.95
C SER A 675 -16.97 5.31 29.35
N LEU A 676 -15.77 4.89 29.75
CA LEU A 676 -15.11 3.66 29.32
C LEU A 676 -15.10 2.68 30.49
N HIS A 677 -15.16 1.39 30.22
CA HIS A 677 -15.21 0.36 31.27
C HIS A 677 -14.10 -0.66 31.08
N PHE A 678 -13.49 -1.05 32.19
CA PHE A 678 -12.57 -2.18 32.23
C PHE A 678 -12.78 -3.01 33.51
N SER A 679 -12.30 -4.23 33.54
CA SER A 679 -12.28 -5.08 34.72
C SER A 679 -11.01 -5.88 34.78
N ILE A 680 -10.52 -6.12 35.98
CA ILE A 680 -9.27 -6.83 36.24
C ILE A 680 -9.62 -8.23 36.74
N ASP A 681 -9.00 -9.27 36.16
CA ASP A 681 -9.18 -10.63 36.64
C ASP A 681 -8.61 -10.79 38.06
N ARG A 682 -9.25 -11.61 38.91
CA ARG A 682 -8.75 -11.93 40.24
C ARG A 682 -7.38 -12.60 40.22
N SER A 683 -7.02 -13.29 39.13
CA SER A 683 -5.72 -13.92 38.94
C SER A 683 -4.67 -13.01 38.32
N PHE A 684 -4.97 -11.72 38.10
CA PHE A 684 -4.02 -10.78 37.51
C PHE A 684 -2.82 -10.59 38.45
N ALA A 685 -1.62 -10.92 37.94
CA ALA A 685 -0.43 -11.09 38.77
C ALA A 685 0.46 -9.84 38.87
N LYS A 686 0.24 -8.82 38.05
CA LYS A 686 1.05 -7.58 38.06
C LYS A 686 0.59 -6.67 39.21
N ASP A 687 1.49 -5.80 39.65
CA ASP A 687 1.25 -4.83 40.74
C ASP A 687 0.62 -3.52 40.25
N LYS A 688 0.47 -3.35 38.94
CA LYS A 688 -0.16 -2.23 38.26
C LYS A 688 -0.84 -2.69 36.97
N VAL A 689 -1.77 -1.87 36.50
CA VAL A 689 -2.40 -1.97 35.19
C VAL A 689 -1.90 -0.83 34.31
N GLU A 690 -1.46 -1.15 33.09
CA GLU A 690 -1.04 -0.21 32.06
C GLU A 690 -2.11 -0.17 30.96
N LEU A 691 -2.71 1.00 30.80
CA LEU A 691 -3.68 1.31 29.74
C LEU A 691 -3.18 2.51 28.94
N GLU A 692 -3.71 2.71 27.74
CA GLU A 692 -3.52 3.95 26.97
C GLU A 692 -4.88 4.58 26.74
N LEU A 693 -5.04 5.83 27.15
CA LEU A 693 -6.23 6.63 26.88
C LEU A 693 -5.90 7.62 25.77
N SER A 694 -6.70 7.60 24.71
CA SER A 694 -6.54 8.52 23.59
C SER A 694 -7.86 9.14 23.15
N VAL A 695 -7.77 10.37 22.68
CA VAL A 695 -8.81 11.12 21.99
C VAL A 695 -8.32 11.39 20.58
N SER A 696 -9.14 11.06 19.59
CA SER A 696 -8.80 11.27 18.19
C SER A 696 -9.97 11.87 17.42
N ASP A 697 -9.66 12.70 16.42
CA ASP A 697 -10.60 13.04 15.35
C ASP A 697 -10.28 12.19 14.12
N GLN A 698 -11.22 11.34 13.72
CA GLN A 698 -10.99 10.44 12.58
C GLN A 698 -11.03 11.14 11.21
N GLU A 699 -11.42 12.42 11.13
CA GLU A 699 -11.51 13.18 9.87
C GLU A 699 -10.25 14.02 9.63
N THR A 700 -9.75 14.72 10.66
CA THR A 700 -8.52 15.53 10.59
C THR A 700 -7.26 14.77 11.00
N GLN A 701 -7.42 13.55 11.54
CA GLN A 701 -6.34 12.70 12.07
C GLN A 701 -5.58 13.32 13.25
N GLU A 702 -6.21 14.27 13.95
CA GLU A 702 -5.64 14.84 15.18
C GLU A 702 -5.81 13.84 16.31
N VAL A 703 -4.74 13.59 17.07
CA VAL A 703 -4.72 12.61 18.16
C VAL A 703 -3.99 13.19 19.36
N LEU A 704 -4.58 13.00 20.54
CA LEU A 704 -3.90 13.16 21.82
C LEU A 704 -4.06 11.86 22.60
N GLY A 705 -2.95 11.26 23.04
CA GLY A 705 -2.98 10.06 23.87
C GLY A 705 -1.98 10.16 25.00
N ASP A 706 -2.29 9.51 26.12
CA ASP A 706 -1.37 9.34 27.23
C ASP A 706 -1.56 7.96 27.88
N LYS A 707 -0.50 7.47 28.52
CA LYS A 707 -0.49 6.19 29.20
C LYS A 707 -0.98 6.35 30.63
N LEU A 708 -1.96 5.53 30.99
CA LEU A 708 -2.52 5.43 32.33
C LEU A 708 -1.88 4.24 33.05
N ARG A 709 -1.15 4.53 34.12
CA ARG A 709 -0.58 3.50 35.01
C ARG A 709 -1.35 3.49 36.32
N ILE A 710 -2.11 2.43 36.57
CA ILE A 710 -2.99 2.29 37.73
C ILE A 710 -2.38 1.26 38.70
N PRO A 711 -1.78 1.68 39.83
CA PRO A 711 -1.20 0.74 40.79
C PRO A 711 -2.29 0.01 41.59
N LEU A 712 -2.17 -1.31 41.69
CA LEU A 712 -3.13 -2.17 42.40
C LEU A 712 -2.87 -2.22 43.92
N ASN A 713 -1.65 -1.88 44.35
CA ASN A 713 -1.18 -2.09 45.73
C ASN A 713 -1.25 -0.89 46.68
N GLY A 714 -1.76 0.28 46.28
CA GLY A 714 -1.87 1.40 47.22
C GLY A 714 -1.58 2.78 46.67
N GLY A 715 -1.11 2.88 45.43
CA GLY A 715 -0.62 4.12 44.85
C GLY A 715 -1.69 4.95 44.15
N GLU A 716 -1.29 6.14 43.73
CA GLU A 716 -2.09 7.00 42.86
C GLU A 716 -1.83 6.66 41.39
N PRO A 717 -2.86 6.63 40.54
CA PRO A 717 -2.68 6.50 39.10
C PRO A 717 -1.75 7.59 38.51
N THR A 718 -1.03 7.27 37.44
CA THR A 718 -0.19 8.23 36.71
C THR A 718 -0.65 8.33 35.25
N PRO A 719 -0.99 9.55 34.75
CA PRO A 719 -1.15 10.79 35.52
C PRO A 719 -2.29 10.71 36.57
N PRO A 720 -2.27 11.52 37.65
CA PRO A 720 -3.34 11.52 38.65
C PRO A 720 -4.73 11.81 38.05
N PRO A 721 -5.81 11.21 38.57
CA PRO A 721 -7.17 11.55 38.16
C PRO A 721 -7.44 13.05 38.31
N GLY A 722 -8.09 13.66 37.33
CA GLY A 722 -8.34 15.10 37.24
C GLY A 722 -7.18 15.92 36.67
N THR A 723 -6.03 15.32 36.36
CA THR A 723 -4.94 16.01 35.67
C THR A 723 -5.34 16.30 34.23
N LEU A 724 -5.24 17.56 33.81
CA LEU A 724 -5.45 17.95 32.42
C LEU A 724 -4.24 17.53 31.57
N GLN A 725 -4.48 16.65 30.60
CA GLN A 725 -3.56 16.28 29.55
C GLN A 725 -3.84 17.14 28.32
N ALA A 726 -2.82 17.81 27.78
CA ALA A 726 -2.91 18.63 26.58
C ALA A 726 -1.60 18.53 25.78
N ALA A 727 -1.68 18.78 24.47
CA ALA A 727 -0.48 18.87 23.65
C ALA A 727 0.23 20.22 23.83
N PRO A 728 1.58 20.28 23.76
CA PRO A 728 2.30 21.54 23.77
C PRO A 728 1.94 22.37 22.53
N LYS A 729 1.83 23.69 22.71
CA LYS A 729 1.48 24.63 21.64
C LYS A 729 2.71 25.12 20.92
N ILE A 730 2.78 24.86 19.61
CA ILE A 730 3.86 25.34 18.74
C ILE A 730 3.32 26.45 17.82
N THR A 731 3.93 27.63 17.89
CA THR A 731 3.56 28.79 17.05
C THR A 731 4.75 29.22 16.20
N LEU A 732 4.56 29.46 14.90
CA LEU A 732 5.60 30.03 14.02
C LEU A 732 5.35 31.53 13.82
N ASP A 733 6.40 32.35 13.94
CA ASP A 733 6.29 33.82 13.90
C ASP A 733 6.03 34.34 12.47
N LYS A 734 6.72 33.76 11.47
CA LYS A 734 6.50 33.96 10.01
C LYS A 734 7.12 32.80 9.22
N ALA A 735 6.38 32.20 8.30
CA ALA A 735 6.92 31.26 7.31
C ALA A 735 6.58 31.79 5.89
N PRO A 736 7.50 32.48 5.20
CA PRO A 736 7.27 32.87 3.82
C PRO A 736 7.28 31.64 2.91
N TYR A 737 6.44 31.65 1.87
CA TYR A 737 6.44 30.61 0.86
C TYR A 737 7.75 30.63 0.06
N PRO A 738 8.47 29.51 -0.04
CA PRO A 738 9.64 29.41 -0.92
C PRO A 738 9.32 29.76 -2.37
N SER A 739 8.11 29.44 -2.84
CA SER A 739 7.60 29.74 -4.18
C SER A 739 7.35 31.23 -4.45
N ARG A 740 7.31 32.07 -3.42
CA ARG A 740 7.01 33.52 -3.52
C ARG A 740 8.20 34.40 -3.11
N THR A 741 9.39 33.82 -3.02
CA THR A 741 10.61 34.53 -2.65
C THR A 741 11.78 34.09 -3.51
N ASP A 742 12.55 35.05 -4.02
CA ASP A 742 13.80 34.77 -4.74
C ASP A 742 14.97 34.46 -3.78
N GLN A 743 14.69 34.43 -2.47
CA GLN A 743 15.71 34.18 -1.45
C GLN A 743 16.12 32.70 -1.43
N LYS A 744 17.43 32.45 -1.61
CA LYS A 744 18.03 31.11 -1.55
C LYS A 744 17.99 30.45 -0.15
N LYS A 745 17.70 31.22 0.90
CA LYS A 745 17.62 30.75 2.28
C LYS A 745 16.45 31.44 2.97
N ILE A 746 15.67 30.66 3.72
CA ILE A 746 14.52 31.13 4.49
C ILE A 746 14.79 30.82 5.96
N ASN A 747 14.65 31.82 6.82
CA ASN A 747 14.74 31.64 8.26
C ASN A 747 13.33 31.47 8.82
N VAL A 748 13.11 30.37 9.53
CA VAL A 748 11.86 30.10 10.25
C VAL A 748 12.14 30.26 11.75
N SER A 749 11.23 30.93 12.46
CA SER A 749 11.31 31.16 13.90
C SER A 749 9.92 30.92 14.52
N GLY A 750 9.89 30.50 15.78
CA GLY A 750 8.66 30.18 16.49
C GLY A 750 8.86 29.99 17.99
N LYS A 751 7.77 29.67 18.69
CA LYS A 751 7.68 29.46 20.14
C LYS A 751 7.01 28.13 20.44
N VAL A 752 7.43 27.50 21.53
CA VAL A 752 6.77 26.32 22.11
C VAL A 752 6.33 26.67 23.53
N GLU A 753 5.06 26.45 23.84
CA GLU A 753 4.48 26.62 25.18
C GLU A 753 3.98 25.24 25.63
N ASP A 754 4.51 24.75 26.74
CA ASP A 754 4.05 23.52 27.42
C ASP A 754 2.87 23.86 28.34
#